data_AF-G5J084-F1
#
_entry.id   AF-G5J084-F1
#
_cell.length_a   1.000
_cell.length_b   1.000
_cell.length_c   1.000
_cell.angle_alpha   90.00
_cell.angle_beta   90.00
_cell.angle_gamma   90.00
#
_symmetry.space_group_name_H-M   'P 1'
#
loop_
_entity.id
_entity.type
_entity.pdbx_description
1 polymer ?
#
loop_
_entity_poly.entity_id
_entity_poly.type
_entity_poly.pdbx_seq_one_letter_code
_entity_poly.pdbx_strand_id
1 'polypeptide(L)'
;MGTVHHHLIKQGLRLETSLVVDTAQCWSTHHFACLVGYGASAVCPYLTLETIRQSNKLEDISIPKALDNYRHAVEAGLLKILSKMGISLLASYHGAQIFEAIGLGMELVDTAFKGTTSRVGGLNIAELAQEVITVHSKAFPNLTDKRLTNYGFINSRSKGEYHMNTPKMSKHLHKAVKAYKIGQNGANKEAYDHYEHYKKYLEERPVTALRDLLDFNPDRPSIALEEVEPVEDIVKRFCTGGMSLGALSREAHETLAIAMNRLGGKSNSGEGGEDPTRFNVLSDVDSEGHSPTFPHLNGLRNGDSVSSAIKQIASGRFGVTPEYLMNGKQLEIKMAQGAKPGEGGQLPGKKVSPYIAMLRRSKAGVTLISPPPHHDIYSIEDLAQLIFDLHQINPSAKVSVKLVAEIGIGTIAAGVAKANADIIQISGHDGGTGASPLSSIKHAGCPWELGVTEVHRMLMENKLRDRVILRADGGLKTGWDVIMAALMGAEQYGFGSIAMIAEGCIMARICHTNQCPVGVATQMERLRERFTGIPENVVNFFYFIAEEVRSILAKLGYRSLDEVVGRTDLLKMRSEVNLTKTQSLNLDCLLNLPDVKSDRSWLNHQDVHSNGPVLDDQLLADAAISSAINTHGTVAKNVKIVNTDRTVGARISGVLAKKYGNTGFSGELTFNFTGAAGQSFAAFNLPGMIMHLEGEANDYVCKGMHGGEVVIVPPKNSIFEAADNVIVGNTCLYGSTGGVLYANGRAGERFGVRNSMGKAVIEGAGDHCCEYMTGGVIVVLGSVGRNVGAGMTGGIGYFLDEDYSFPEKVNPENVDIQHICTEAGEAQLKELIEAHFERTGSKKAEHILNNWGEYVSKFWQVVPPSEANSPETNPNPVMIEEKTLTPAK
;
A
#
# COMPACT_ATOMS: atom_id res chain seq x y z
N MET A 1 -29.54 -14.38 -15.29
CA MET A 1 -28.29 -15.05 -15.73
C MET A 1 -27.91 -16.18 -14.78
N GLY A 2 -27.49 -15.89 -13.54
CA GLY A 2 -27.06 -16.91 -12.57
C GLY A 2 -28.03 -18.08 -12.35
N THR A 3 -29.34 -17.81 -12.23
CA THR A 3 -30.36 -18.87 -12.11
C THR A 3 -30.33 -19.86 -13.28
N VAL A 4 -30.24 -19.38 -14.52
CA VAL A 4 -30.18 -20.24 -15.72
C VAL A 4 -28.85 -21.00 -15.75
N HIS A 5 -27.75 -20.31 -15.46
CA HIS A 5 -26.42 -20.92 -15.39
C HIS A 5 -26.38 -22.12 -14.44
N HIS A 6 -26.79 -21.91 -13.17
CA HIS A 6 -26.81 -22.96 -12.15
C HIS A 6 -27.83 -24.05 -12.44
N HIS A 7 -28.98 -23.70 -13.02
CA HIS A 7 -29.96 -24.71 -13.45
C HIS A 7 -29.42 -25.61 -14.55
N LEU A 8 -28.77 -25.05 -15.58
CA LEU A 8 -28.16 -25.84 -16.66
C LEU A 8 -27.03 -26.72 -16.13
N ILE A 9 -26.25 -26.26 -15.14
CA ILE A 9 -25.26 -27.12 -14.46
C ILE A 9 -25.96 -28.31 -13.80
N LYS A 10 -27.03 -28.05 -13.03
CA LYS A 10 -27.79 -29.08 -12.35
C LYS A 10 -28.40 -30.11 -13.31
N GLN A 11 -28.79 -29.70 -14.52
CA GLN A 11 -29.33 -30.59 -15.55
C GLN A 11 -28.25 -31.26 -16.42
N GLY A 12 -26.96 -30.96 -16.23
CA GLY A 12 -25.89 -31.48 -17.09
C GLY A 12 -25.80 -30.82 -18.47
N LEU A 13 -26.56 -29.76 -18.72
CA LEU A 13 -26.69 -29.09 -20.04
C LEU A 13 -25.75 -27.88 -20.20
N ARG A 14 -25.04 -27.46 -19.14
CA ARG A 14 -24.24 -26.22 -19.18
C ARG A 14 -23.14 -26.22 -20.23
N LEU A 15 -22.54 -27.38 -20.54
CA LEU A 15 -21.45 -27.50 -21.52
C LEU A 15 -21.97 -27.49 -22.98
N GLU A 16 -23.27 -27.65 -23.19
CA GLU A 16 -23.89 -27.69 -24.53
C GLU A 16 -24.34 -26.32 -25.03
N THR A 17 -24.19 -25.25 -24.23
CA THR A 17 -24.79 -23.94 -24.54
C THR A 17 -23.94 -22.77 -24.05
N SER A 18 -23.86 -21.70 -24.84
CA SER A 18 -23.33 -20.40 -24.41
C SER A 18 -24.48 -19.47 -24.04
N LEU A 19 -24.32 -18.69 -22.97
CA LEU A 19 -25.36 -17.77 -22.48
C LEU A 19 -24.99 -16.33 -22.83
N VAL A 20 -25.81 -15.67 -23.63
CA VAL A 20 -25.65 -14.24 -23.97
C VAL A 20 -26.71 -13.43 -23.23
N VAL A 21 -26.32 -12.33 -22.60
CA VAL A 21 -27.26 -11.42 -21.93
C VAL A 21 -27.41 -10.13 -22.74
N ASP A 22 -28.62 -9.90 -23.24
CA ASP A 22 -29.02 -8.63 -23.83
C ASP A 22 -29.80 -7.83 -22.77
N THR A 23 -29.25 -6.72 -22.28
CA THR A 23 -29.78 -6.03 -21.08
C THR A 23 -29.66 -4.51 -21.11
N ALA A 24 -30.69 -3.85 -20.58
CA ALA A 24 -30.70 -2.42 -20.32
C ALA A 24 -29.90 -2.03 -19.06
N GLN A 25 -29.70 -2.95 -18.11
CA GLN A 25 -29.17 -2.63 -16.77
C GLN A 25 -27.67 -2.95 -16.63
N CYS A 26 -26.89 -2.76 -17.70
CA CYS A 26 -25.45 -2.99 -17.70
C CYS A 26 -24.73 -1.80 -18.33
N TRP A 27 -23.99 -1.04 -17.52
CA TRP A 27 -23.24 0.13 -18.00
C TRP A 27 -21.83 0.24 -17.42
N SER A 28 -21.60 -0.26 -16.20
CA SER A 28 -20.31 -0.16 -15.51
C SER A 28 -19.48 -1.43 -15.65
N THR A 29 -18.17 -1.30 -15.49
CA THR A 29 -17.21 -2.42 -15.52
C THR A 29 -17.58 -3.55 -14.55
N HIS A 30 -18.09 -3.19 -13.36
CA HIS A 30 -18.53 -4.16 -12.36
C HIS A 30 -19.76 -4.96 -12.82
N HIS A 31 -20.70 -4.35 -13.56
CA HIS A 31 -21.87 -5.08 -14.08
C HIS A 31 -21.45 -6.18 -15.06
N PHE A 32 -20.52 -5.88 -15.98
CA PHE A 32 -19.98 -6.90 -16.88
C PHE A 32 -19.27 -8.01 -16.11
N ALA A 33 -18.44 -7.65 -15.13
CA ALA A 33 -17.75 -8.62 -14.29
C ALA A 33 -18.74 -9.55 -13.57
N CYS A 34 -19.78 -9.00 -12.94
CA CYS A 34 -20.82 -9.82 -12.29
C CYS A 34 -21.50 -10.76 -13.29
N LEU A 35 -21.94 -10.24 -14.45
CA LEU A 35 -22.62 -11.06 -15.46
C LEU A 35 -21.74 -12.22 -15.93
N VAL A 36 -20.46 -11.97 -16.23
CA VAL A 36 -19.52 -13.00 -16.66
C VAL A 36 -19.19 -13.98 -15.52
N GLY A 37 -18.89 -13.47 -14.33
CA GLY A 37 -18.57 -14.29 -13.16
C GLY A 37 -19.72 -15.22 -12.74
N TYR A 38 -20.97 -14.86 -13.06
CA TYR A 38 -22.17 -15.67 -12.84
C TYR A 38 -22.72 -16.34 -14.11
N GLY A 39 -21.89 -16.50 -15.14
CA GLY A 39 -22.12 -17.47 -16.21
C GLY A 39 -22.41 -16.93 -17.60
N ALA A 40 -22.44 -15.61 -17.82
CA ALA A 40 -22.58 -15.02 -19.15
C ALA A 40 -21.30 -15.20 -19.99
N SER A 41 -21.45 -15.70 -21.20
CA SER A 41 -20.37 -15.80 -22.19
C SER A 41 -20.18 -14.47 -22.95
N ALA A 42 -21.24 -13.68 -23.14
CA ALA A 42 -21.19 -12.36 -23.75
C ALA A 42 -22.32 -11.45 -23.22
N VAL A 43 -22.12 -10.14 -23.33
CA VAL A 43 -23.05 -9.12 -22.82
C VAL A 43 -23.33 -8.08 -23.93
N CYS A 44 -24.60 -7.85 -24.26
CA CYS A 44 -25.05 -6.72 -25.07
C CYS A 44 -25.72 -5.66 -24.17
N PRO A 45 -25.04 -4.54 -23.86
CA PRO A 45 -25.54 -3.48 -22.98
C PRO A 45 -26.41 -2.47 -23.76
N TYR A 46 -27.47 -2.92 -24.42
CA TYR A 46 -28.13 -2.16 -25.48
C TYR A 46 -28.55 -0.73 -25.08
N LEU A 47 -29.11 -0.54 -23.89
CA LEU A 47 -29.59 0.78 -23.44
C LEU A 47 -28.43 1.74 -23.15
N THR A 48 -27.28 1.22 -22.72
CA THR A 48 -26.08 2.05 -22.52
C THR A 48 -25.53 2.55 -23.84
N LEU A 49 -25.48 1.67 -24.85
CA LEU A 49 -25.07 2.07 -26.21
C LEU A 49 -26.05 3.11 -26.78
N GLU A 50 -27.35 2.92 -26.55
CA GLU A 50 -28.36 3.88 -26.97
C GLU A 50 -28.25 5.22 -26.24
N THR A 51 -27.96 5.20 -24.94
CA THR A 51 -27.69 6.41 -24.15
C THR A 51 -26.51 7.20 -24.70
N ILE A 52 -25.46 6.52 -25.17
CA ILE A 52 -24.30 7.16 -25.80
C ILE A 52 -24.71 7.81 -27.13
N ARG A 53 -25.49 7.12 -27.96
CA ARG A 53 -25.97 7.66 -29.25
C ARG A 53 -26.83 8.92 -29.09
N GLN A 54 -27.64 8.97 -28.03
CA GLN A 54 -28.53 10.11 -27.74
C GLN A 54 -27.85 11.25 -26.96
N SER A 55 -26.56 11.13 -26.64
CA SER A 55 -25.85 12.13 -25.83
C SER A 55 -25.49 13.37 -26.65
N ASN A 56 -26.16 14.48 -26.38
CA ASN A 56 -25.85 15.80 -26.97
C ASN A 56 -24.60 16.47 -26.35
N LYS A 57 -23.81 15.77 -25.52
CA LYS A 57 -22.64 16.33 -24.82
C LYS A 57 -21.29 15.90 -25.41
N LEU A 58 -21.32 15.18 -26.52
CA LEU A 58 -20.13 14.62 -27.17
C LEU A 58 -19.74 15.47 -28.39
N GLU A 59 -19.65 16.79 -28.22
CA GLU A 59 -19.51 17.74 -29.33
C GLU A 59 -18.21 17.55 -30.16
N ASP A 60 -17.18 16.94 -29.56
CA ASP A 60 -15.85 16.81 -30.17
C ASP A 60 -15.52 15.41 -30.73
N ILE A 61 -16.44 14.43 -30.67
CA ILE A 61 -16.18 13.06 -31.14
C ILE A 61 -17.35 12.44 -31.90
N SER A 62 -17.05 11.63 -32.92
CA SER A 62 -18.07 10.90 -33.67
C SER A 62 -18.73 9.81 -32.82
N ILE A 63 -20.00 9.50 -33.08
CA ILE A 63 -20.72 8.42 -32.38
C ILE A 63 -19.98 7.07 -32.43
N PRO A 64 -19.44 6.61 -33.60
CA PRO A 64 -18.65 5.39 -33.64
C PRO A 64 -17.45 5.42 -32.70
N LYS A 65 -16.74 6.55 -32.62
CA LYS A 65 -15.60 6.69 -31.72
C LYS A 65 -16.02 6.69 -30.25
N ALA A 66 -17.15 7.29 -29.91
CA ALA A 66 -17.69 7.26 -28.55
C ALA A 66 -18.05 5.84 -28.10
N LEU A 67 -18.68 5.04 -28.98
CA LEU A 67 -19.03 3.64 -28.72
C LEU A 67 -17.76 2.77 -28.57
N ASP A 68 -16.77 3.00 -29.42
CA ASP A 68 -15.47 2.33 -29.35
C ASP A 68 -14.72 2.65 -28.05
N ASN A 69 -14.69 3.92 -27.64
CA ASN A 69 -14.09 4.34 -26.36
C ASN A 69 -14.80 3.70 -25.16
N TYR A 70 -16.13 3.57 -25.20
CA TYR A 70 -16.89 2.88 -24.16
C TYR A 70 -16.51 1.40 -24.07
N ARG A 71 -16.42 0.71 -25.23
CA ARG A 71 -15.98 -0.69 -25.28
C ARG A 71 -14.59 -0.85 -24.67
N HIS A 72 -13.62 -0.05 -25.12
CA HIS A 72 -12.25 -0.08 -24.59
C HIS A 72 -12.21 0.16 -23.08
N ALA A 73 -13.01 1.10 -22.55
CA ALA A 73 -13.09 1.34 -21.12
C ALA A 73 -13.65 0.14 -20.34
N VAL A 74 -14.61 -0.59 -20.91
CA VAL A 74 -15.14 -1.83 -20.32
C VAL A 74 -14.09 -2.95 -20.37
N GLU A 75 -13.40 -3.14 -21.49
CA GLU A 75 -12.36 -4.15 -21.65
C GLU A 75 -11.20 -3.93 -20.67
N ALA A 76 -10.64 -2.72 -20.63
CA ALA A 76 -9.61 -2.37 -19.65
C ALA A 76 -10.12 -2.49 -18.20
N GLY A 77 -11.39 -2.17 -17.96
CA GLY A 77 -12.05 -2.33 -16.68
C GLY A 77 -12.20 -3.79 -16.24
N LEU A 78 -12.50 -4.70 -17.17
CA LEU A 78 -12.56 -6.14 -16.92
C LEU A 78 -11.16 -6.68 -16.62
N LEU A 79 -10.16 -6.38 -17.45
CA LEU A 79 -8.78 -6.78 -17.22
C LEU A 79 -8.28 -6.34 -15.84
N LYS A 80 -8.62 -5.11 -15.43
CA LYS A 80 -8.34 -4.61 -14.08
C LYS A 80 -9.04 -5.41 -12.98
N ILE A 81 -10.31 -5.82 -13.15
CA ILE A 81 -11.03 -6.61 -12.15
C ILE A 81 -10.43 -8.01 -12.03
N LEU A 82 -10.10 -8.64 -13.17
CA LEU A 82 -9.46 -9.96 -13.22
C LEU A 82 -8.10 -9.94 -12.51
N SER A 83 -7.28 -8.92 -12.79
CA SER A 83 -5.92 -8.81 -12.24
C SER A 83 -5.90 -8.64 -10.72
N LYS A 84 -6.99 -8.17 -10.10
CA LYS A 84 -7.08 -8.04 -8.63
C LYS A 84 -6.88 -9.36 -7.89
N MET A 85 -7.19 -10.47 -8.55
CA MET A 85 -7.04 -11.83 -8.02
C MET A 85 -5.97 -12.63 -8.79
N GLY A 86 -5.11 -11.95 -9.57
CA GLY A 86 -4.07 -12.61 -10.36
C GLY A 86 -4.60 -13.43 -11.55
N ILE A 87 -5.85 -13.23 -11.98
CA ILE A 87 -6.45 -13.98 -13.09
C ILE A 87 -6.09 -13.28 -14.41
N SER A 88 -5.55 -14.02 -15.38
CA SER A 88 -5.20 -13.47 -16.71
C SER A 88 -6.31 -13.61 -17.75
N LEU A 89 -7.13 -14.66 -17.67
CA LEU A 89 -8.08 -15.03 -18.73
C LEU A 89 -9.54 -14.82 -18.30
N LEU A 90 -10.33 -14.17 -19.17
CA LEU A 90 -11.77 -14.03 -18.97
C LEU A 90 -12.49 -15.39 -18.95
N ALA A 91 -11.99 -16.36 -19.71
CA ALA A 91 -12.51 -17.73 -19.72
C ALA A 91 -12.36 -18.41 -18.35
N SER A 92 -11.28 -18.15 -17.62
CA SER A 92 -11.10 -18.68 -16.26
C SER A 92 -11.95 -17.93 -15.24
N TYR A 93 -12.21 -16.64 -15.47
CA TYR A 93 -13.09 -15.83 -14.62
C TYR A 93 -14.58 -16.17 -14.82
N HIS A 94 -14.95 -16.63 -16.02
CA HIS A 94 -16.31 -17.02 -16.38
C HIS A 94 -16.84 -18.14 -15.47
N GLY A 95 -17.94 -17.87 -14.76
CA GLY A 95 -18.53 -18.83 -13.82
C GLY A 95 -17.75 -19.03 -12.51
N ALA A 96 -16.62 -18.34 -12.30
CA ALA A 96 -15.78 -18.53 -11.12
C ALA A 96 -16.34 -17.87 -9.83
N GLN A 97 -17.30 -16.95 -9.97
CA GLN A 97 -17.95 -16.26 -8.84
C GLN A 97 -16.96 -15.58 -7.87
N ILE A 98 -16.00 -14.80 -8.41
CA ILE A 98 -15.02 -14.02 -7.61
C ILE A 98 -15.70 -12.79 -6.98
N PHE A 99 -16.66 -13.04 -6.10
CA PHE A 99 -17.50 -12.06 -5.44
C PHE A 99 -17.91 -12.56 -4.06
N GLU A 100 -18.17 -11.63 -3.16
CA GLU A 100 -18.86 -11.87 -1.90
C GLU A 100 -20.19 -11.11 -1.91
N ALA A 101 -21.27 -11.75 -1.47
CA ALA A 101 -22.56 -11.12 -1.31
C ALA A 101 -22.73 -10.56 0.11
N ILE A 102 -23.28 -9.34 0.22
CA ILE A 102 -23.63 -8.72 1.50
C ILE A 102 -25.06 -8.23 1.38
N GLY A 103 -25.96 -8.75 2.22
CA GLY A 103 -27.37 -8.35 2.21
C GLY A 103 -28.28 -9.19 1.30
N LEU A 104 -27.85 -10.36 0.83
CA LEU A 104 -28.70 -11.30 0.09
C LEU A 104 -29.04 -12.51 0.96
N GLY A 105 -30.31 -12.88 1.01
CA GLY A 105 -30.78 -14.07 1.72
C GLY A 105 -30.32 -15.36 1.05
N MET A 106 -30.11 -16.41 1.83
CA MET A 106 -29.58 -17.70 1.32
C MET A 106 -30.49 -18.35 0.30
N GLU A 107 -31.82 -18.18 0.39
CA GLU A 107 -32.77 -18.64 -0.64
C GLU A 107 -32.40 -18.10 -2.04
N LEU A 108 -32.09 -16.80 -2.14
CA LEU A 108 -31.72 -16.16 -3.39
C LEU A 108 -30.33 -16.62 -3.86
N VAL A 109 -29.38 -16.73 -2.94
CA VAL A 109 -28.02 -17.21 -3.22
C VAL A 109 -28.06 -18.65 -3.75
N ASP A 110 -28.76 -19.56 -3.09
CA ASP A 110 -28.85 -20.97 -3.51
C ASP A 110 -29.58 -21.14 -4.85
N THR A 111 -30.51 -20.24 -5.16
CA THR A 111 -31.27 -20.25 -6.41
C THR A 111 -30.46 -19.72 -7.60
N ALA A 112 -29.66 -18.66 -7.41
CA ALA A 112 -29.08 -17.91 -8.52
C ALA A 112 -27.55 -17.77 -8.49
N PHE A 113 -26.91 -17.97 -7.34
CA PHE A 113 -25.50 -17.66 -7.08
C PHE A 113 -24.85 -18.73 -6.18
N LYS A 114 -25.22 -19.99 -6.37
CA LYS A 114 -24.86 -21.10 -5.48
C LYS A 114 -23.34 -21.18 -5.31
N GLY A 115 -22.88 -21.21 -4.06
CA GLY A 115 -21.46 -21.22 -3.69
C GLY A 115 -20.88 -19.85 -3.33
N THR A 116 -21.58 -18.75 -3.62
CA THR A 116 -21.19 -17.43 -3.12
C THR A 116 -21.50 -17.30 -1.63
N THR A 117 -20.52 -16.85 -0.83
CA THR A 117 -20.74 -16.54 0.58
C THR A 117 -21.64 -15.32 0.75
N SER A 118 -22.62 -15.40 1.67
CA SER A 118 -23.48 -14.28 2.11
C SER A 118 -23.70 -14.30 3.62
N ARG A 119 -22.70 -13.86 4.38
CA ARG A 119 -22.61 -14.06 5.85
C ARG A 119 -23.74 -13.44 6.65
N VAL A 120 -24.27 -12.32 6.17
CA VAL A 120 -25.24 -11.51 6.91
C VAL A 120 -26.69 -11.78 6.52
N GLY A 121 -26.95 -12.70 5.56
CA GLY A 121 -28.29 -12.88 5.00
C GLY A 121 -28.85 -11.59 4.40
N GLY A 122 -30.18 -11.48 4.26
CA GLY A 122 -30.87 -10.28 3.76
C GLY A 122 -31.95 -10.59 2.75
N LEU A 123 -31.95 -9.87 1.63
CA LEU A 123 -33.07 -9.84 0.68
C LEU A 123 -33.47 -11.23 0.20
N ASN A 124 -34.75 -11.56 0.34
CA ASN A 124 -35.36 -12.69 -0.36
C ASN A 124 -35.84 -12.29 -1.77
N ILE A 125 -36.40 -13.25 -2.51
CA ILE A 125 -36.85 -13.02 -3.90
C ILE A 125 -37.97 -11.97 -3.98
N ALA A 126 -38.92 -12.00 -3.04
CA ALA A 126 -40.05 -11.06 -3.02
C ALA A 126 -39.59 -9.62 -2.72
N GLU A 127 -38.66 -9.45 -1.76
CA GLU A 127 -38.06 -8.17 -1.42
C GLU A 127 -37.24 -7.60 -2.59
N LEU A 128 -36.47 -8.45 -3.30
CA LEU A 128 -35.78 -8.06 -4.52
C LEU A 128 -36.75 -7.61 -5.61
N ALA A 129 -37.85 -8.34 -5.81
CA ALA A 129 -38.88 -7.96 -6.77
C ALA A 129 -39.52 -6.61 -6.41
N GLN A 130 -39.77 -6.36 -5.12
CA GLN A 130 -40.33 -5.10 -4.64
C GLN A 130 -39.41 -3.90 -4.91
N GLU A 131 -38.08 -4.07 -4.79
CA GLU A 131 -37.11 -3.04 -5.17
C GLU A 131 -37.19 -2.70 -6.67
N VAL A 132 -37.27 -3.72 -7.53
CA VAL A 132 -37.43 -3.54 -8.98
C VAL A 132 -38.76 -2.86 -9.31
N ILE A 133 -39.85 -3.27 -8.67
CA ILE A 133 -41.19 -2.67 -8.82
C ILE A 133 -41.18 -1.21 -8.36
N THR A 134 -40.43 -0.87 -7.32
CA THR A 134 -40.31 0.51 -6.82
C THR A 134 -39.62 1.41 -7.85
N VAL A 135 -38.59 0.91 -8.53
CA VAL A 135 -37.94 1.64 -9.64
C VAL A 135 -38.90 1.77 -10.83
N HIS A 136 -39.58 0.69 -11.19
CA HIS A 136 -40.59 0.68 -12.26
C HIS A 136 -41.68 1.73 -12.00
N SER A 137 -42.26 1.72 -10.80
CA SER A 137 -43.34 2.64 -10.39
C SER A 137 -42.92 4.11 -10.36
N LYS A 138 -41.62 4.42 -10.29
CA LYS A 138 -41.12 5.79 -10.45
C LYS A 138 -41.02 6.22 -11.90
N ALA A 139 -40.73 5.29 -12.82
CA ALA A 139 -40.46 5.58 -14.23
C ALA A 139 -41.72 5.68 -15.09
N PHE A 140 -42.65 4.73 -14.98
CA PHE A 140 -43.78 4.62 -15.92
C PHE A 140 -44.95 5.61 -15.73
N PRO A 141 -45.29 6.09 -14.51
CA PRO A 141 -46.27 7.17 -14.38
C PRO A 141 -45.67 8.55 -14.72
N ASN A 142 -44.34 8.69 -14.78
CA ASN A 142 -43.62 9.94 -15.01
C ASN A 142 -42.81 9.92 -16.33
N LEU A 143 -43.34 9.29 -17.40
CA LEU A 143 -42.66 9.26 -18.71
C LEU A 143 -42.37 10.66 -19.29
N THR A 144 -42.99 11.70 -18.74
CA THR A 144 -42.78 13.11 -19.11
C THR A 144 -41.61 13.79 -18.38
N ASP A 145 -41.01 13.13 -17.38
CA ASP A 145 -39.86 13.68 -16.67
C ASP A 145 -38.67 13.85 -17.60
N LYS A 146 -38.14 15.08 -17.65
CA LYS A 146 -37.07 15.43 -18.62
C LYS A 146 -35.68 14.97 -18.19
N ARG A 147 -35.49 14.48 -16.95
CA ARG A 147 -34.17 14.18 -16.37
C ARG A 147 -34.21 13.06 -15.35
N LEU A 148 -33.16 12.25 -15.31
CA LEU A 148 -32.93 11.27 -14.26
C LEU A 148 -32.69 11.92 -12.90
N THR A 149 -33.12 11.25 -11.84
CA THR A 149 -32.87 11.68 -10.45
C THR A 149 -31.38 11.54 -10.11
N ASN A 150 -30.78 12.57 -9.54
CA ASN A 150 -29.42 12.52 -9.00
C ASN A 150 -29.46 12.16 -7.51
N TYR A 151 -29.19 10.90 -7.19
CA TYR A 151 -29.20 10.39 -5.82
C TYR A 151 -27.96 10.80 -5.00
N GLY A 152 -26.91 11.38 -5.57
CA GLY A 152 -25.74 11.79 -4.78
C GLY A 152 -24.85 10.64 -4.28
N PHE A 153 -24.80 9.49 -4.97
CA PHE A 153 -23.99 8.33 -4.56
C PHE A 153 -22.47 8.60 -4.51
N ILE A 154 -21.97 9.53 -5.33
CA ILE A 154 -20.54 9.87 -5.42
C ILE A 154 -20.16 11.01 -4.48
N ASN A 155 -20.97 12.06 -4.46
CA ASN A 155 -20.76 13.27 -3.66
C ASN A 155 -22.03 13.62 -2.89
N SER A 156 -21.88 14.05 -1.64
CA SER A 156 -23.00 14.42 -0.77
C SER A 156 -23.89 15.50 -1.39
N ARG A 157 -25.20 15.28 -1.37
CA ARG A 157 -26.24 16.24 -1.79
C ARG A 157 -27.28 16.34 -0.68
N SER A 158 -27.94 17.50 -0.56
CA SER A 158 -28.89 17.77 0.52
C SER A 158 -30.11 16.84 0.54
N LYS A 159 -30.55 16.35 -0.62
CA LYS A 159 -31.68 15.41 -0.78
C LYS A 159 -31.24 14.06 -1.38
N GLY A 160 -29.95 13.72 -1.25
CA GLY A 160 -29.39 12.49 -1.79
C GLY A 160 -29.19 11.41 -0.73
N GLU A 161 -28.48 10.36 -1.13
CA GLU A 161 -27.94 9.31 -0.27
C GLU A 161 -27.14 9.92 0.89
N TYR A 162 -27.21 9.26 2.05
CA TYR A 162 -26.44 9.69 3.22
C TYR A 162 -24.93 9.46 2.99
N HIS A 163 -24.12 10.38 3.53
CA HIS A 163 -22.67 10.21 3.60
C HIS A 163 -22.22 10.53 5.02
N MET A 164 -21.46 9.64 5.62
CA MET A 164 -20.83 9.88 6.93
C MET A 164 -20.00 11.17 6.95
N ASN A 165 -19.25 11.40 5.86
CA ASN A 165 -18.39 12.57 5.72
C ASN A 165 -19.04 13.62 4.82
N THR A 166 -19.46 14.74 5.41
CA THR A 166 -20.02 15.91 4.72
C THR A 166 -19.30 17.20 5.12
N PRO A 167 -19.32 18.25 4.28
CA PRO A 167 -18.78 19.55 4.66
C PRO A 167 -19.44 20.15 5.93
N LYS A 168 -20.69 19.79 6.24
CA LYS A 168 -21.38 20.23 7.45
C LYS A 168 -20.80 19.56 8.70
N MET A 169 -20.63 18.23 8.65
CA MET A 169 -19.99 17.47 9.73
C MET A 169 -18.58 17.98 10.03
N SER A 170 -17.76 18.17 8.98
CA SER A 170 -16.39 18.67 9.12
C SER A 170 -16.32 20.02 9.85
N LYS A 171 -17.26 20.93 9.56
CA LYS A 171 -17.31 22.24 10.23
C LYS A 171 -17.61 22.13 11.73
N HIS A 172 -18.46 21.20 12.16
CA HIS A 172 -18.73 20.99 13.59
C HIS A 172 -17.48 20.50 14.31
N LEU A 173 -16.78 19.53 13.72
CA LEU A 173 -15.54 19.01 14.29
C LEU A 173 -14.43 20.07 14.35
N HIS A 174 -14.24 20.86 13.27
CA HIS A 174 -13.24 21.94 13.26
C HIS A 174 -13.45 22.95 14.38
N LYS A 175 -14.70 23.28 14.71
CA LYS A 175 -15.00 24.20 15.81
C LYS A 175 -14.66 23.59 17.16
N ALA A 176 -14.99 22.32 17.37
CA ALA A 176 -14.70 21.61 18.61
C ALA A 176 -13.19 21.55 18.90
N VAL A 177 -12.40 21.09 17.92
CA VAL A 177 -10.95 20.88 18.12
C VAL A 177 -10.19 22.18 18.32
N LYS A 178 -10.63 23.29 17.69
CA LYS A 178 -10.01 24.62 17.83
C LYS A 178 -10.35 25.32 19.15
N ALA A 179 -11.53 25.05 19.72
CA ALA A 179 -11.96 25.67 20.96
C ALA A 179 -11.33 25.01 22.20
N TYR A 180 -10.84 23.77 22.08
CA TYR A 180 -10.32 23.01 23.21
C TYR A 180 -8.94 23.51 23.68
N LYS A 181 -8.81 23.75 24.99
CA LYS A 181 -7.58 24.17 25.67
C LYS A 181 -7.15 23.14 26.72
N ILE A 182 -6.01 22.51 26.48
CA ILE A 182 -5.42 21.51 27.40
C ILE A 182 -5.10 22.16 28.76
N GLY A 183 -5.42 21.47 29.86
CA GLY A 183 -5.00 21.84 31.22
C GLY A 183 -5.89 22.87 31.95
N GLN A 184 -7.01 23.29 31.38
CA GLN A 184 -7.95 24.24 32.02
C GLN A 184 -9.33 23.59 32.25
N ASN A 185 -9.43 22.75 33.29
CA ASN A 185 -10.70 22.15 33.70
C ASN A 185 -11.69 23.26 34.13
N GLY A 186 -12.76 23.43 33.34
CA GLY A 186 -13.76 24.50 33.48
C GLY A 186 -13.83 25.46 32.29
N ALA A 187 -12.76 25.57 31.48
CA ALA A 187 -12.70 26.47 30.32
C ALA A 187 -13.07 25.81 28.98
N ASN A 188 -13.25 24.48 28.94
CA ASN A 188 -13.49 23.71 27.71
C ASN A 188 -14.97 23.48 27.38
N LYS A 189 -15.90 24.10 28.10
CA LYS A 189 -17.34 23.89 27.90
C LYS A 189 -17.78 24.10 26.44
N GLU A 190 -17.34 25.19 25.82
CA GLU A 190 -17.65 25.51 24.42
C GLU A 190 -17.14 24.43 23.45
N ALA A 191 -15.95 23.88 23.71
CA ALA A 191 -15.35 22.85 22.88
C ALA A 191 -16.15 21.54 22.96
N TYR A 192 -16.57 21.15 24.15
CA TYR A 192 -17.45 20.00 24.37
C TYR A 192 -18.84 20.23 23.75
N ASP A 193 -19.43 21.42 23.88
CA ASP A 193 -20.72 21.75 23.24
C ASP A 193 -20.65 21.56 21.71
N HIS A 194 -19.54 21.98 21.07
CA HIS A 194 -19.31 21.74 19.65
C HIS A 194 -19.07 20.27 19.32
N TYR A 195 -18.37 19.53 20.17
CA TYR A 195 -18.15 18.09 19.99
C TYR A 195 -19.47 17.29 20.14
N GLU A 196 -20.36 17.68 21.05
CA GLU A 196 -21.70 17.11 21.19
C GLU A 196 -22.53 17.33 19.92
N HIS A 197 -22.47 18.51 19.31
CA HIS A 197 -23.12 18.74 18.01
C HIS A 197 -22.55 17.85 16.89
N TYR A 198 -21.24 17.60 16.90
CA TYR A 198 -20.59 16.68 15.98
C TYR A 198 -21.08 15.23 16.20
N LYS A 199 -21.09 14.75 17.45
CA LYS A 199 -21.58 13.42 17.80
C LYS A 199 -23.05 13.25 17.44
N LYS A 200 -23.90 14.20 17.82
CA LYS A 200 -25.33 14.19 17.51
C LYS A 200 -25.60 14.10 16.00
N TYR A 201 -24.81 14.79 15.18
CA TYR A 201 -24.91 14.67 13.72
C TYR A 201 -24.61 13.25 13.20
N LEU A 202 -23.73 12.51 13.89
CA LEU A 202 -23.39 11.12 13.59
C LEU A 202 -24.34 10.10 14.26
N GLU A 203 -25.01 10.46 15.35
CA GLU A 203 -26.00 9.61 16.04
C GLU A 203 -27.37 9.65 15.33
N GLU A 204 -27.81 10.82 14.85
CA GLU A 204 -29.09 11.01 14.15
C GLU A 204 -29.08 10.52 12.69
N ARG A 205 -28.09 9.70 12.31
CA ARG A 205 -27.96 9.16 10.95
C ARG A 205 -28.85 7.94 10.72
N PRO A 206 -29.24 7.66 9.46
CA PRO A 206 -29.80 6.35 9.14
C PRO A 206 -28.74 5.26 9.32
N VAL A 207 -29.19 4.02 9.51
CA VAL A 207 -28.31 2.84 9.50
C VAL A 207 -27.44 2.87 8.24
N THR A 208 -26.12 2.85 8.42
CA THR A 208 -25.13 3.02 7.34
C THR A 208 -24.11 1.88 7.32
N ALA A 209 -23.69 1.38 8.49
CA ALA A 209 -22.74 0.29 8.65
C ALA A 209 -23.34 -0.86 9.50
N LEU A 210 -22.73 -2.05 9.46
CA LEU A 210 -23.24 -3.22 10.20
C LEU A 210 -23.27 -2.98 11.71
N ARG A 211 -22.26 -2.29 12.25
CA ARG A 211 -22.24 -1.91 13.67
C ARG A 211 -23.42 -1.04 14.11
N ASP A 212 -24.08 -0.32 13.20
CA ASP A 212 -25.22 0.54 13.54
C ASP A 212 -26.48 -0.27 13.92
N LEU A 213 -26.49 -1.57 13.56
CA LEU A 213 -27.51 -2.55 13.91
C LEU A 213 -27.33 -3.14 15.31
N LEU A 214 -26.22 -2.82 15.97
CA LEU A 214 -25.83 -3.36 17.27
C LEU A 214 -25.92 -2.31 18.36
N ASP A 215 -26.16 -2.75 19.59
CA ASP A 215 -26.13 -1.95 20.81
C ASP A 215 -25.49 -2.76 21.94
N PHE A 216 -25.15 -2.08 23.02
CA PHE A 216 -24.50 -2.68 24.16
C PHE A 216 -25.47 -3.47 25.03
N ASN A 217 -24.98 -4.58 25.58
CA ASN A 217 -25.66 -5.44 26.52
C ASN A 217 -24.78 -5.63 27.77
N PRO A 218 -24.67 -4.62 28.64
CA PRO A 218 -23.78 -4.68 29.79
C PRO A 218 -24.17 -5.84 30.73
N ASP A 219 -23.16 -6.55 31.22
CA ASP A 219 -23.29 -7.66 32.17
C ASP A 219 -22.97 -7.23 33.62
N ARG A 220 -22.69 -5.93 33.83
CA ARG A 220 -22.26 -5.33 35.10
C ARG A 220 -22.89 -3.95 35.31
N PRO A 221 -23.01 -3.47 36.57
CA PRO A 221 -23.37 -2.09 36.86
C PRO A 221 -22.30 -1.09 36.34
N SER A 222 -22.72 0.12 36.00
CA SER A 222 -21.81 1.21 35.67
C SER A 222 -20.90 1.58 36.84
N ILE A 223 -19.69 2.04 36.54
CA ILE A 223 -18.70 2.51 37.52
C ILE A 223 -18.46 4.02 37.39
N ALA A 224 -17.73 4.60 38.34
CA ALA A 224 -17.32 6.00 38.26
C ALA A 224 -16.29 6.20 37.13
N LEU A 225 -16.32 7.37 36.46
CA LEU A 225 -15.43 7.66 35.33
C LEU A 225 -13.94 7.69 35.78
N GLU A 226 -13.71 8.08 37.03
CA GLU A 226 -12.39 8.16 37.67
C GLU A 226 -11.76 6.78 37.88
N GLU A 227 -12.54 5.69 37.85
CA GLU A 227 -12.01 4.32 37.92
C GLU A 227 -11.52 3.80 36.56
N VAL A 228 -11.86 4.48 35.47
CA VAL A 228 -11.46 4.07 34.11
C VAL A 228 -10.05 4.58 33.80
N GLU A 229 -9.29 3.76 33.08
CA GLU A 229 -7.95 4.07 32.60
C GLU A 229 -7.85 5.49 32.00
N PRO A 230 -6.72 6.16 32.20
CA PRO A 230 -6.57 7.56 31.79
C PRO A 230 -6.53 7.69 30.26
N VAL A 231 -6.86 8.88 29.76
CA VAL A 231 -6.85 9.20 28.33
C VAL A 231 -5.49 8.91 27.70
N GLU A 232 -4.42 9.21 28.43
CA GLU A 232 -3.03 9.04 28.03
C GLU A 232 -2.67 7.58 27.70
N ASP A 233 -3.36 6.60 28.29
CA ASP A 233 -3.16 5.18 28.00
C ASP A 233 -3.98 4.72 26.79
N ILE A 234 -5.21 5.22 26.66
CA ILE A 234 -6.08 4.92 25.51
C ILE A 234 -5.48 5.45 24.21
N VAL A 235 -4.99 6.69 24.19
CA VAL A 235 -4.48 7.32 22.94
C VAL A 235 -3.25 6.62 22.37
N LYS A 236 -2.49 5.86 23.18
CA LYS A 236 -1.36 5.03 22.70
C LYS A 236 -1.81 3.92 21.74
N ARG A 237 -3.09 3.54 21.79
CA ARG A 237 -3.72 2.55 20.90
C ARG A 237 -4.20 3.17 19.58
N PHE A 238 -4.19 4.51 19.48
CA PHE A 238 -4.61 5.20 18.27
C PHE A 238 -3.46 5.37 17.30
N CYS A 239 -3.77 5.14 16.02
CA CYS A 239 -2.85 5.33 14.91
C CYS A 239 -3.47 6.26 13.87
N THR A 240 -2.70 7.18 13.28
CA THR A 240 -3.11 7.79 12.01
C THR A 240 -2.73 6.85 10.86
N GLY A 241 -3.64 6.66 9.91
CA GLY A 241 -3.45 5.72 8.80
C GLY A 241 -2.31 6.14 7.87
N GLY A 242 -1.66 5.19 7.20
CA GLY A 242 -0.58 5.45 6.23
C GLY A 242 -1.08 6.20 5.00
N MET A 243 -0.96 7.53 5.02
CA MET A 243 -1.39 8.44 3.96
C MET A 243 -0.16 9.10 3.36
N SER A 244 0.23 8.73 2.14
CA SER A 244 1.54 9.12 1.61
C SER A 244 1.77 10.62 1.52
N LEU A 245 2.97 11.07 1.87
CA LEU A 245 3.54 12.31 1.37
C LEU A 245 3.52 12.30 -0.17
N GLY A 246 2.92 13.33 -0.77
CA GLY A 246 2.55 13.39 -2.19
C GLY A 246 1.04 13.34 -2.39
N ALA A 247 0.34 12.41 -1.73
CA ALA A 247 -1.12 12.48 -1.65
C ALA A 247 -1.55 13.64 -0.74
N LEU A 248 -0.93 13.74 0.44
CA LEU A 248 -1.00 14.90 1.32
C LEU A 248 0.15 15.87 1.04
N SER A 249 -0.08 17.14 1.34
CA SER A 249 0.98 18.13 1.48
C SER A 249 1.92 17.76 2.63
N ARG A 250 3.13 18.34 2.65
CA ARG A 250 4.07 18.10 3.74
C ARG A 250 3.55 18.67 5.06
N GLU A 251 2.87 19.82 5.00
CA GLU A 251 2.28 20.49 6.15
C GLU A 251 1.28 19.58 6.88
N ALA A 252 0.34 18.99 6.15
CA ALA A 252 -0.64 18.08 6.73
C ALA A 252 0.01 16.79 7.24
N HIS A 253 0.91 16.20 6.45
CA HIS A 253 1.56 14.94 6.81
C HIS A 253 2.42 15.05 8.07
N GLU A 254 3.21 16.12 8.18
CA GLU A 254 4.11 16.39 9.30
C GLU A 254 3.33 16.79 10.56
N THR A 255 2.22 17.54 10.41
CA THR A 255 1.30 17.90 11.51
C THR A 255 0.73 16.65 12.20
N LEU A 256 0.27 15.66 11.43
CA LEU A 256 -0.20 14.37 11.97
C LEU A 256 0.92 13.66 12.75
N ALA A 257 2.15 13.67 12.24
CA ALA A 257 3.25 12.99 12.89
C ALA A 257 3.58 13.61 14.25
N ILE A 258 3.70 14.94 14.31
CA ILE A 258 3.95 15.66 15.56
C ILE A 258 2.82 15.39 16.56
N ALA A 259 1.56 15.49 16.12
CA ALA A 259 0.41 15.26 17.00
C ALA A 259 0.42 13.86 17.62
N MET A 260 0.66 12.82 16.80
CA MET A 260 0.69 11.45 17.30
C MET A 260 1.88 11.19 18.22
N ASN A 261 3.05 11.76 17.91
CA ASN A 261 4.22 11.65 18.76
C ASN A 261 4.02 12.32 20.13
N ARG A 262 3.36 13.49 20.18
CA ARG A 262 2.98 14.15 21.45
C ARG A 262 2.03 13.30 22.29
N LEU A 263 1.12 12.56 21.66
CA LEU A 263 0.19 11.66 22.33
C LEU A 263 0.83 10.34 22.81
N GLY A 264 2.02 9.99 22.32
CA GLY A 264 2.54 8.62 22.43
C GLY A 264 1.77 7.59 21.59
N GLY A 265 0.83 8.06 20.75
CA GLY A 265 0.21 7.27 19.68
C GLY A 265 1.18 7.11 18.51
N LYS A 266 0.67 6.70 17.34
CA LYS A 266 1.52 6.41 16.18
C LYS A 266 0.99 7.04 14.90
N SER A 267 1.83 7.78 14.18
CA SER A 267 1.56 8.13 12.78
C SER A 267 2.24 7.16 11.82
N ASN A 268 1.78 7.13 10.57
CA ASN A 268 2.29 6.24 9.54
C ASN A 268 2.65 7.04 8.27
N SER A 269 3.87 6.82 7.75
CA SER A 269 4.43 7.55 6.59
C SER A 269 3.68 7.31 5.27
N GLY A 270 2.91 6.23 5.18
CA GLY A 270 2.32 5.76 3.92
C GLY A 270 3.39 5.40 2.86
N GLU A 271 2.93 5.18 1.63
CA GLU A 271 3.74 4.64 0.53
C GLU A 271 4.68 5.65 -0.16
N GLY A 272 4.93 6.81 0.44
CA GLY A 272 5.56 7.95 -0.22
C GLY A 272 7.04 8.17 0.06
N GLY A 273 7.63 7.39 0.97
CA GLY A 273 8.90 7.73 1.60
C GLY A 273 8.74 8.78 2.71
N GLU A 274 9.84 9.09 3.39
CA GLU A 274 9.90 10.15 4.40
C GLU A 274 11.20 10.93 4.25
N ASP A 275 11.11 12.25 4.42
CA ASP A 275 12.26 13.15 4.37
C ASP A 275 13.18 12.94 5.59
N PRO A 276 14.48 12.65 5.40
CA PRO A 276 15.41 12.42 6.50
C PRO A 276 15.55 13.59 7.47
N THR A 277 15.25 14.82 7.04
CA THR A 277 15.22 15.99 7.94
C THR A 277 14.26 15.81 9.12
N ARG A 278 13.25 14.94 8.98
CA ARG A 278 12.24 14.65 10.01
C ARG A 278 12.72 13.71 11.12
N PHE A 279 13.88 13.06 10.96
CA PHE A 279 14.36 12.04 11.90
C PHE A 279 14.91 12.62 13.21
N ASN A 280 15.29 13.90 13.19
CA ASN A 280 15.76 14.59 14.39
C ASN A 280 14.61 15.22 15.18
N VAL A 281 14.77 15.24 16.50
CA VAL A 281 13.87 15.96 17.42
C VAL A 281 14.16 17.46 17.31
N LEU A 282 13.11 18.28 17.30
CA LEU A 282 13.23 19.73 17.18
C LEU A 282 13.80 20.34 18.46
N SER A 283 14.80 21.20 18.30
CA SER A 283 15.44 21.97 19.36
C SER A 283 15.61 23.46 19.03
N ASP A 284 15.02 23.90 17.91
CA ASP A 284 15.16 25.23 17.33
C ASP A 284 13.81 25.97 17.29
N VAL A 285 12.86 25.60 18.14
CA VAL A 285 11.54 26.23 18.18
C VAL A 285 11.56 27.51 19.02
N ASP A 286 11.09 28.61 18.44
CA ASP A 286 10.98 29.91 19.10
C ASP A 286 9.76 30.03 20.04
N SER A 287 9.59 31.19 20.67
CA SER A 287 8.48 31.45 21.59
C SER A 287 7.11 31.54 20.92
N GLU A 288 7.06 31.71 19.60
CA GLU A 288 5.84 31.78 18.81
C GLU A 288 5.43 30.39 18.26
N GLY A 289 6.27 29.37 18.46
CA GLY A 289 6.03 28.01 18.01
C GLY A 289 6.42 27.78 16.55
N HIS A 290 7.43 28.51 16.06
CA HIS A 290 8.00 28.32 14.73
C HIS A 290 9.41 27.70 14.82
N SER A 291 9.77 26.87 13.85
CA SER A 291 11.10 26.26 13.69
C SER A 291 11.69 26.71 12.36
N PRO A 292 12.93 27.25 12.33
CA PRO A 292 13.65 27.50 11.09
C PRO A 292 13.85 26.24 10.25
N THR A 293 13.95 25.05 10.88
CA THR A 293 14.06 23.77 10.17
C THR A 293 12.75 23.39 9.45
N PHE A 294 11.60 23.70 10.04
CA PHE A 294 10.27 23.44 9.46
C PHE A 294 9.40 24.70 9.41
N PRO A 295 9.76 25.70 8.56
CA PRO A 295 9.15 27.03 8.59
C PRO A 295 7.70 27.05 8.08
N HIS A 296 7.24 25.99 7.42
CA HIS A 296 5.88 25.83 6.93
C HIS A 296 4.91 25.23 7.97
N LEU A 297 5.39 24.88 9.17
CA LEU A 297 4.58 24.36 10.26
C LEU A 297 4.34 25.44 11.33
N ASN A 298 3.23 25.30 12.06
CA ASN A 298 2.83 26.23 13.13
C ASN A 298 2.48 25.45 14.41
N GLY A 299 2.58 26.11 15.57
CA GLY A 299 2.21 25.50 16.86
C GLY A 299 3.22 24.45 17.35
N LEU A 300 4.49 24.61 16.97
CA LEU A 300 5.57 23.71 17.36
C LEU A 300 6.05 23.98 18.79
N ARG A 301 6.78 23.02 19.35
CA ARG A 301 7.45 23.12 20.66
C ARG A 301 8.78 22.36 20.61
N ASN A 302 9.77 22.82 21.37
CA ASN A 302 11.02 22.06 21.55
C ASN A 302 10.70 20.68 22.15
N GLY A 303 11.33 19.64 21.59
CA GLY A 303 11.02 18.24 21.91
C GLY A 303 10.04 17.57 20.95
N ASP A 304 9.42 18.31 20.02
CA ASP A 304 8.58 17.71 18.97
C ASP A 304 9.41 16.81 18.05
N SER A 305 8.83 15.65 17.68
CA SER A 305 9.37 14.80 16.64
C SER A 305 8.46 14.83 15.42
N VAL A 306 9.04 15.12 14.26
CA VAL A 306 8.33 15.13 12.98
C VAL A 306 8.37 13.75 12.31
N SER A 307 9.12 12.78 12.83
CA SER A 307 9.27 11.44 12.27
C SER A 307 8.00 10.60 12.46
N SER A 308 7.59 9.84 11.44
CA SER A 308 6.45 8.93 11.57
C SER A 308 6.87 7.66 12.33
N ALA A 309 6.13 7.29 13.38
CA ALA A 309 6.49 6.10 14.17
C ALA A 309 6.39 4.79 13.37
N ILE A 310 5.44 4.71 12.44
CA ILE A 310 5.25 3.58 11.52
C ILE A 310 5.78 3.97 10.15
N LYS A 311 6.63 3.12 9.57
CA LYS A 311 7.19 3.30 8.22
C LYS A 311 6.61 2.22 7.31
N GLN A 312 5.93 2.63 6.23
CA GLN A 312 5.28 1.68 5.32
C GLN A 312 6.23 1.18 4.23
N ILE A 313 6.08 -0.09 3.85
CA ILE A 313 6.71 -0.76 2.73
C ILE A 313 5.58 -1.22 1.81
N ALA A 314 5.49 -0.61 0.62
CA ALA A 314 4.48 -0.91 -0.40
C ALA A 314 5.15 -1.34 -1.71
N SER A 315 4.37 -1.87 -2.67
CA SER A 315 4.86 -2.43 -3.95
C SER A 315 5.77 -1.51 -4.76
N GLY A 316 5.60 -0.18 -4.69
CA GLY A 316 6.47 0.77 -5.39
C GLY A 316 7.87 0.94 -4.76
N ARG A 317 8.07 0.51 -3.50
CA ARG A 317 9.29 0.74 -2.69
C ARG A 317 9.79 2.19 -2.66
N PHE A 318 8.88 3.16 -2.87
CA PHE A 318 9.23 4.56 -2.88
C PHE A 318 9.75 5.01 -1.51
N GLY A 319 10.96 5.59 -1.50
CA GLY A 319 11.62 6.09 -0.30
C GLY A 319 11.91 5.04 0.77
N VAL A 320 11.92 3.75 0.40
CA VAL A 320 12.35 2.67 1.30
C VAL A 320 13.87 2.57 1.23
N THR A 321 14.54 3.14 2.22
CA THR A 321 16.01 3.09 2.38
C THR A 321 16.40 2.49 3.74
N PRO A 322 17.66 2.06 3.95
CA PRO A 322 18.11 1.54 5.24
C PRO A 322 17.82 2.50 6.41
N GLU A 323 18.15 3.78 6.27
CA GLU A 323 17.88 4.80 7.29
C GLU A 323 16.39 5.02 7.53
N TYR A 324 15.56 4.98 6.48
CA TYR A 324 14.11 5.05 6.61
C TYR A 324 13.56 3.90 7.45
N LEU A 325 14.03 2.67 7.18
CA LEU A 325 13.63 1.47 7.92
C LEU A 325 14.11 1.52 9.38
N MET A 326 15.32 2.01 9.64
CA MET A 326 15.86 2.16 10.99
C MET A 326 15.15 3.25 11.81
N ASN A 327 14.55 4.24 11.16
CA ASN A 327 13.77 5.30 11.82
C ASN A 327 12.29 4.94 12.01
N GLY A 328 11.90 3.67 11.81
CA GLY A 328 10.60 3.13 12.17
C GLY A 328 10.62 2.43 13.52
N LYS A 329 9.64 2.72 14.38
CA LYS A 329 9.31 1.90 15.56
C LYS A 329 8.48 0.67 15.15
N GLN A 330 7.75 0.79 14.04
CA GLN A 330 7.06 -0.31 13.39
C GLN A 330 7.24 -0.18 11.87
N LEU A 331 7.25 -1.33 11.19
CA LEU A 331 7.35 -1.43 9.73
C LEU A 331 6.06 -2.04 9.20
N GLU A 332 5.35 -1.37 8.29
CA GLU A 332 4.06 -1.85 7.77
C GLU A 332 4.19 -2.35 6.33
N ILE A 333 4.06 -3.66 6.13
CA ILE A 333 3.90 -4.27 4.82
C ILE A 333 2.47 -4.02 4.35
N LYS A 334 2.33 -3.20 3.30
CA LYS A 334 1.02 -2.80 2.75
C LYS A 334 0.61 -3.71 1.61
N MET A 335 -0.06 -4.82 1.92
CA MET A 335 -0.63 -5.70 0.90
C MET A 335 -1.78 -5.03 0.14
N ALA A 336 -2.65 -4.31 0.86
CA ALA A 336 -3.82 -3.68 0.25
C ALA A 336 -4.33 -2.46 1.05
N GLN A 337 -5.32 -1.75 0.48
CA GLN A 337 -6.09 -0.70 1.16
C GLN A 337 -7.57 -0.76 0.76
N GLY A 338 -8.48 -0.46 1.69
CA GLY A 338 -9.92 -0.65 1.48
C GLY A 338 -10.53 0.06 0.27
N ALA A 339 -9.99 1.22 -0.12
CA ALA A 339 -10.50 1.99 -1.27
C ALA A 339 -10.19 1.37 -2.64
N LYS A 340 -9.26 0.41 -2.70
CA LYS A 340 -8.80 -0.27 -3.92
C LYS A 340 -7.99 -1.54 -3.60
N PRO A 341 -8.60 -2.56 -2.98
CA PRO A 341 -7.96 -3.86 -2.86
C PRO A 341 -7.70 -4.44 -4.26
N GLY A 342 -6.60 -5.20 -4.37
CA GLY A 342 -6.11 -5.80 -5.62
C GLY A 342 -5.46 -4.82 -6.61
N GLU A 343 -5.15 -3.59 -6.18
CA GLU A 343 -4.49 -2.57 -7.02
C GLU A 343 -3.39 -1.83 -6.23
N GLY A 344 -2.45 -1.23 -6.97
CA GLY A 344 -1.36 -0.44 -6.40
C GLY A 344 -1.71 1.01 -6.02
N GLY A 345 -0.75 1.65 -5.36
CA GLY A 345 -0.71 3.09 -5.12
C GLY A 345 -0.87 3.92 -6.39
N GLN A 346 -1.46 5.11 -6.29
CA GLN A 346 -1.65 6.02 -7.43
C GLN A 346 -1.36 7.45 -7.01
N LEU A 347 -0.41 8.08 -7.70
CA LEU A 347 -0.13 9.51 -7.56
C LEU A 347 -0.10 10.17 -8.95
N PRO A 348 -1.08 11.03 -9.28
CA PRO A 348 -1.10 11.75 -10.55
C PRO A 348 0.18 12.56 -10.77
N GLY A 349 0.71 12.58 -11.99
CA GLY A 349 2.00 13.22 -12.31
C GLY A 349 2.08 14.70 -11.94
N LYS A 350 0.97 15.44 -12.04
CA LYS A 350 0.87 16.83 -11.55
C LYS A 350 1.10 17.03 -10.05
N LYS A 351 1.09 15.95 -9.26
CA LYS A 351 1.41 15.93 -7.83
C LYS A 351 2.83 15.39 -7.56
N VAL A 352 3.55 14.96 -8.59
CA VAL A 352 4.94 14.55 -8.49
C VAL A 352 5.79 15.80 -8.72
N SER A 353 5.81 16.67 -7.72
CA SER A 353 6.69 17.84 -7.69
C SER A 353 8.16 17.41 -7.63
N PRO A 354 9.13 18.31 -7.89
CA PRO A 354 10.55 18.00 -7.71
C PRO A 354 10.88 17.43 -6.34
N TYR A 355 10.26 17.97 -5.27
CA TYR A 355 10.40 17.44 -3.91
C TYR A 355 9.92 15.99 -3.78
N ILE A 356 8.74 15.67 -4.33
CA ILE A 356 8.20 14.31 -4.30
C ILE A 356 9.06 13.36 -5.16
N ALA A 357 9.50 13.81 -6.33
CA ALA A 357 10.38 13.05 -7.22
C ALA A 357 11.72 12.73 -6.52
N MET A 358 12.31 13.71 -5.84
CA MET A 358 13.50 13.53 -5.01
C MET A 358 13.26 12.49 -3.92
N LEU A 359 12.16 12.57 -3.16
CA LEU A 359 11.88 11.60 -2.10
C LEU A 359 11.72 10.17 -2.65
N ARG A 360 11.06 10.04 -3.80
CA ARG A 360 10.70 8.75 -4.39
C ARG A 360 11.74 8.18 -5.35
N ARG A 361 12.81 8.94 -5.65
CA ARG A 361 13.84 8.61 -6.65
C ARG A 361 13.18 8.30 -8.00
N SER A 362 12.27 9.20 -8.37
CA SER A 362 11.47 9.15 -9.58
C SER A 362 11.62 10.41 -10.41
N LYS A 363 10.92 10.50 -11.55
CA LYS A 363 10.95 11.68 -12.43
C LYS A 363 9.82 12.65 -12.11
N ALA A 364 10.12 13.94 -12.06
CA ALA A 364 9.12 14.98 -11.80
C ALA A 364 8.07 15.03 -12.92
N GLY A 365 6.81 15.29 -12.56
CA GLY A 365 5.70 15.37 -13.52
C GLY A 365 5.18 14.03 -14.05
N VAL A 366 5.91 12.93 -13.85
CA VAL A 366 5.51 11.59 -14.31
C VAL A 366 4.52 10.95 -13.32
N THR A 367 3.44 10.35 -13.84
CA THR A 367 2.45 9.68 -12.99
C THR A 367 3.03 8.40 -12.39
N LEU A 368 2.86 8.21 -11.08
CA LEU A 368 3.32 7.01 -10.38
C LEU A 368 2.12 6.09 -10.12
N ILE A 369 2.02 5.03 -10.91
CA ILE A 369 1.14 3.89 -10.65
C ILE A 369 2.04 2.77 -10.11
N SER A 370 1.84 2.40 -8.85
CA SER A 370 2.63 1.30 -8.28
C SER A 370 2.15 -0.03 -8.84
N PRO A 371 3.03 -1.05 -8.93
CA PRO A 371 2.59 -2.39 -9.28
C PRO A 371 1.48 -2.85 -8.33
N PRO A 372 0.46 -3.61 -8.81
CA PRO A 372 -0.53 -4.18 -7.90
C PRO A 372 0.08 -5.13 -6.85
N PRO A 373 0.95 -6.10 -7.20
CA PRO A 373 1.58 -6.95 -6.22
C PRO A 373 2.89 -6.36 -5.68
N HIS A 374 3.31 -6.85 -4.53
CA HIS A 374 4.71 -6.82 -4.14
C HIS A 374 5.45 -7.89 -4.96
N HIS A 375 6.49 -7.52 -5.71
CA HIS A 375 7.21 -8.49 -6.57
C HIS A 375 8.12 -9.47 -5.79
N ASP A 376 8.22 -9.27 -4.48
CA ASP A 376 8.84 -10.15 -3.49
C ASP A 376 7.82 -10.83 -2.58
N ILE A 377 6.53 -10.86 -2.98
CA ILE A 377 5.46 -11.56 -2.26
C ILE A 377 4.50 -12.19 -3.28
N TYR A 378 4.75 -13.43 -3.68
CA TYR A 378 3.83 -14.23 -4.50
C TYR A 378 3.18 -15.37 -3.75
N SER A 379 3.61 -15.61 -2.52
CA SER A 379 3.14 -16.67 -1.64
C SER A 379 3.27 -16.24 -0.17
N ILE A 380 2.83 -17.12 0.75
CA ILE A 380 2.92 -16.84 2.19
C ILE A 380 4.35 -16.95 2.71
N GLU A 381 5.16 -17.83 2.13
CA GLU A 381 6.57 -17.99 2.42
C GLU A 381 7.40 -16.78 1.95
N ASP A 382 7.00 -16.14 0.85
CA ASP A 382 7.62 -14.89 0.41
C ASP A 382 7.28 -13.72 1.36
N LEU A 383 6.03 -13.68 1.86
CA LEU A 383 5.67 -12.71 2.90
C LEU A 383 6.50 -12.96 4.17
N ALA A 384 6.69 -14.22 4.57
CA ALA A 384 7.56 -14.58 5.68
C ALA A 384 9.01 -14.15 5.42
N GLN A 385 9.48 -14.23 4.17
CA GLN A 385 10.81 -13.76 3.80
C GLN A 385 10.92 -12.23 3.92
N LEU A 386 9.93 -11.45 3.47
CA LEU A 386 9.97 -10.00 3.68
C LEU A 386 9.88 -9.63 5.16
N ILE A 387 9.05 -10.32 5.95
CA ILE A 387 8.99 -10.11 7.42
C ILE A 387 10.38 -10.39 8.03
N PHE A 388 11.02 -11.48 7.62
CA PHE A 388 12.38 -11.82 8.03
C PHE A 388 13.38 -10.72 7.65
N ASP A 389 13.32 -10.20 6.42
CA ASP A 389 14.20 -9.12 5.95
C ASP A 389 14.05 -7.84 6.79
N LEU A 390 12.82 -7.48 7.16
CA LEU A 390 12.52 -6.28 7.94
C LEU A 390 12.97 -6.42 9.41
N HIS A 391 12.77 -7.58 10.02
CA HIS A 391 13.35 -7.88 11.34
C HIS A 391 14.88 -7.99 11.29
N GLN A 392 15.44 -8.38 10.14
CA GLN A 392 16.89 -8.49 9.99
C GLN A 392 17.55 -7.12 10.02
N ILE A 393 17.04 -6.16 9.25
CA ILE A 393 17.59 -4.80 9.23
C ILE A 393 17.27 -4.04 10.53
N ASN A 394 16.02 -4.12 11.02
CA ASN A 394 15.59 -3.43 12.24
C ASN A 394 14.99 -4.41 13.26
N PRO A 395 15.81 -5.09 14.08
CA PRO A 395 15.35 -6.08 15.04
C PRO A 395 14.52 -5.49 16.19
N SER A 396 14.49 -4.16 16.33
CA SER A 396 13.70 -3.47 17.36
C SER A 396 12.31 -3.02 16.87
N ALA A 397 12.01 -3.16 15.58
CA ALA A 397 10.73 -2.74 15.04
C ALA A 397 9.75 -3.92 14.93
N LYS A 398 8.52 -3.71 15.41
CA LYS A 398 7.40 -4.62 15.11
C LYS A 398 7.06 -4.55 13.62
N VAL A 399 6.81 -5.68 12.98
CA VAL A 399 6.33 -5.78 11.60
C VAL A 399 4.81 -5.95 11.60
N SER A 400 4.13 -5.07 10.86
CA SER A 400 2.69 -5.10 10.66
C SER A 400 2.34 -5.46 9.23
N VAL A 401 1.30 -6.26 9.02
CA VAL A 401 0.77 -6.58 7.69
C VAL A 401 -0.62 -5.99 7.54
N LYS A 402 -0.79 -5.08 6.57
CA LYS A 402 -2.05 -4.41 6.29
C LYS A 402 -2.84 -5.15 5.22
N LEU A 403 -3.96 -5.74 5.63
CA LEU A 403 -4.91 -6.49 4.82
C LEU A 403 -6.23 -5.71 4.69
N VAL A 404 -7.08 -6.13 3.75
CA VAL A 404 -8.43 -5.55 3.54
C VAL A 404 -9.47 -6.63 3.79
N ALA A 405 -10.50 -6.30 4.56
CA ALA A 405 -11.56 -7.24 4.89
C ALA A 405 -12.23 -7.81 3.64
N GLU A 406 -12.29 -9.13 3.55
CA GLU A 406 -13.04 -9.95 2.60
C GLU A 406 -13.12 -11.38 3.18
N ILE A 407 -14.09 -12.19 2.76
CA ILE A 407 -14.16 -13.59 3.19
C ILE A 407 -12.87 -14.35 2.88
N GLY A 408 -12.38 -15.14 3.85
CA GLY A 408 -11.12 -15.89 3.75
C GLY A 408 -9.94 -15.19 4.41
N ILE A 409 -10.07 -13.92 4.79
CA ILE A 409 -9.03 -13.16 5.49
C ILE A 409 -8.61 -13.81 6.82
N GLY A 410 -9.49 -14.54 7.50
CA GLY A 410 -9.13 -15.29 8.71
C GLY A 410 -8.02 -16.31 8.43
N THR A 411 -8.14 -17.05 7.33
CA THR A 411 -7.15 -18.05 6.91
C THR A 411 -5.82 -17.38 6.56
N ILE A 412 -5.87 -16.27 5.83
CA ILE A 412 -4.68 -15.48 5.49
C ILE A 412 -4.00 -14.98 6.76
N ALA A 413 -4.76 -14.44 7.73
CA ALA A 413 -4.23 -13.93 8.99
C ALA A 413 -3.53 -15.03 9.82
N ALA A 414 -4.04 -16.26 9.81
CA ALA A 414 -3.35 -17.39 10.44
C ALA A 414 -1.99 -17.67 9.76
N GLY A 415 -1.93 -17.59 8.43
CA GLY A 415 -0.67 -17.63 7.68
C GLY A 415 0.28 -16.49 8.07
N VAL A 416 -0.21 -15.26 8.15
CA VAL A 416 0.55 -14.07 8.52
C VAL A 416 1.14 -14.18 9.94
N ALA A 417 0.36 -14.66 10.90
CA ALA A 417 0.84 -14.91 12.27
C ALA A 417 1.93 -16.00 12.31
N LYS A 418 1.81 -17.04 11.48
CA LYS A 418 2.85 -18.07 11.33
C LYS A 418 4.09 -17.57 10.59
N ALA A 419 3.94 -16.56 9.74
CA ALA A 419 5.00 -15.87 9.02
C ALA A 419 5.76 -14.86 9.90
N ASN A 420 5.49 -14.83 11.21
CA ASN A 420 6.22 -14.07 12.23
C ASN A 420 5.92 -12.56 12.29
N ALA A 421 4.80 -12.10 11.71
CA ALA A 421 4.35 -10.72 11.90
C ALA A 421 3.92 -10.46 13.34
N ASP A 422 4.13 -9.24 13.87
CA ASP A 422 3.71 -8.86 15.22
C ASP A 422 2.31 -8.22 15.27
N ILE A 423 1.86 -7.68 14.14
CA ILE A 423 0.61 -6.92 14.06
C ILE A 423 -0.10 -7.26 12.74
N ILE A 424 -1.40 -7.48 12.81
CA ILE A 424 -2.26 -7.59 11.61
C ILE A 424 -3.22 -6.42 11.61
N GLN A 425 -3.18 -5.60 10.56
CA GLN A 425 -4.15 -4.55 10.36
C GLN A 425 -5.25 -5.01 9.39
N ILE A 426 -6.50 -4.90 9.81
CA ILE A 426 -7.69 -5.15 8.99
C ILE A 426 -8.32 -3.82 8.60
N SER A 427 -8.26 -3.50 7.32
CA SER A 427 -8.87 -2.30 6.74
C SER A 427 -10.22 -2.60 6.12
N GLY A 428 -11.27 -1.88 6.51
CA GLY A 428 -12.59 -1.97 5.89
C GLY A 428 -12.67 -1.28 4.53
N HIS A 429 -13.66 -1.65 3.72
CA HIS A 429 -13.94 -1.03 2.40
C HIS A 429 -14.15 0.49 2.46
N ASP A 430 -14.53 1.03 3.62
CA ASP A 430 -14.82 2.46 3.83
C ASP A 430 -13.56 3.31 4.11
N GLY A 431 -12.37 2.76 3.82
CA GLY A 431 -11.11 3.48 3.90
C GLY A 431 -11.00 4.63 2.88
N GLY A 432 -10.39 5.75 3.29
CA GLY A 432 -10.15 6.89 2.40
C GLY A 432 -9.03 6.65 1.37
N THR A 433 -8.95 7.51 0.35
CA THR A 433 -7.86 7.52 -0.64
C THR A 433 -7.66 8.89 -1.28
N GLY A 434 -6.42 9.21 -1.64
CA GLY A 434 -6.09 10.40 -2.42
C GLY A 434 -6.43 10.25 -3.91
N ALA A 435 -6.35 9.03 -4.46
CA ALA A 435 -6.69 8.69 -5.84
C ALA A 435 -6.98 7.18 -5.98
N SER A 436 -8.12 6.85 -6.60
CA SER A 436 -8.54 5.47 -6.88
C SER A 436 -9.63 5.47 -7.97
N PRO A 437 -9.73 4.40 -8.79
CA PRO A 437 -10.90 4.18 -9.64
C PRO A 437 -12.19 4.17 -8.81
N LEU A 438 -13.23 4.84 -9.32
CA LEU A 438 -14.52 4.90 -8.64
C LEU A 438 -15.15 3.50 -8.48
N SER A 439 -14.94 2.61 -9.44
CA SER A 439 -15.41 1.22 -9.37
C SER A 439 -14.87 0.51 -8.13
N SER A 440 -13.58 0.67 -7.82
CA SER A 440 -12.94 0.03 -6.68
C SER A 440 -13.42 0.59 -5.35
N ILE A 441 -13.59 1.92 -5.25
CA ILE A 441 -14.16 2.58 -4.05
C ILE A 441 -15.57 2.03 -3.72
N LYS A 442 -16.35 1.66 -4.74
CA LYS A 442 -17.76 1.28 -4.60
C LYS A 442 -18.00 -0.23 -4.56
N HIS A 443 -17.08 -1.04 -5.07
CA HIS A 443 -17.36 -2.45 -5.38
C HIS A 443 -16.24 -3.42 -4.99
N ALA A 444 -15.24 -3.00 -4.21
CA ALA A 444 -14.15 -3.88 -3.80
C ALA A 444 -13.84 -3.71 -2.29
N GLY A 445 -13.68 -4.84 -1.60
CA GLY A 445 -13.52 -4.92 -0.15
C GLY A 445 -14.86 -5.02 0.61
N CYS A 446 -14.80 -5.46 1.86
CA CYS A 446 -15.94 -5.69 2.75
C CYS A 446 -15.86 -4.84 4.03
N PRO A 447 -16.93 -4.77 4.84
CA PRO A 447 -16.93 -4.11 6.14
C PRO A 447 -15.85 -4.67 7.06
N TRP A 448 -15.19 -3.79 7.82
CA TRP A 448 -14.17 -4.24 8.77
C TRP A 448 -14.78 -5.07 9.89
N GLU A 449 -16.06 -4.88 10.24
CA GLU A 449 -16.75 -5.69 11.24
C GLU A 449 -16.65 -7.17 10.89
N LEU A 450 -16.85 -7.52 9.62
CA LEU A 450 -16.75 -8.89 9.14
C LEU A 450 -15.30 -9.40 9.15
N GLY A 451 -14.34 -8.58 8.70
CA GLY A 451 -12.94 -8.98 8.64
C GLY A 451 -12.28 -9.13 10.01
N VAL A 452 -12.49 -8.17 10.91
CA VAL A 452 -11.93 -8.16 12.27
C VAL A 452 -12.44 -9.37 13.05
N THR A 453 -13.76 -9.62 13.00
CA THR A 453 -14.37 -10.76 13.70
C THR A 453 -13.92 -12.11 13.13
N GLU A 454 -13.80 -12.24 11.81
CA GLU A 454 -13.28 -13.45 11.16
C GLU A 454 -11.83 -13.74 11.57
N VAL A 455 -10.96 -12.72 11.59
CA VAL A 455 -9.56 -12.86 11.99
C VAL A 455 -9.46 -13.18 13.48
N HIS A 456 -10.18 -12.48 14.34
CA HIS A 456 -10.17 -12.77 15.78
C HIS A 456 -10.61 -14.22 16.05
N ARG A 457 -11.74 -14.66 15.46
CA ARG A 457 -12.21 -16.05 15.57
C ARG A 457 -11.16 -17.06 15.12
N MET A 458 -10.65 -16.90 13.90
CA MET A 458 -9.72 -17.86 13.30
C MET A 458 -8.41 -17.99 14.10
N LEU A 459 -7.85 -16.86 14.55
CA LEU A 459 -6.62 -16.87 15.33
C LEU A 459 -6.81 -17.47 16.73
N MET A 460 -7.97 -17.24 17.36
CA MET A 460 -8.31 -17.85 18.65
C MET A 460 -8.44 -19.37 18.52
N GLU A 461 -9.21 -19.84 17.54
CA GLU A 461 -9.43 -21.27 17.28
C GLU A 461 -8.12 -22.01 16.96
N ASN A 462 -7.16 -21.33 16.34
CA ASN A 462 -5.84 -21.89 16.01
C ASN A 462 -4.76 -21.65 17.08
N LYS A 463 -5.08 -20.99 18.20
CA LYS A 463 -4.11 -20.63 19.26
C LYS A 463 -2.91 -19.82 18.73
N LEU A 464 -3.22 -18.83 17.88
CA LEU A 464 -2.26 -17.89 17.30
C LEU A 464 -2.55 -16.45 17.72
N ARG A 465 -3.64 -16.18 18.45
CA ARG A 465 -4.11 -14.82 18.74
C ARG A 465 -3.17 -14.04 19.65
N ASP A 466 -2.39 -14.72 20.49
CA ASP A 466 -1.35 -14.18 21.36
C ASP A 466 -0.12 -13.68 20.60
N ARG A 467 0.12 -14.19 19.39
CA ARG A 467 1.27 -13.78 18.58
C ARG A 467 1.12 -12.38 18.02
N VAL A 468 -0.10 -11.97 17.70
CA VAL A 468 -0.33 -10.74 16.92
C VAL A 468 -1.27 -9.78 17.63
N ILE A 469 -0.93 -8.49 17.58
CA ILE A 469 -1.85 -7.40 17.90
C ILE A 469 -2.78 -7.19 16.71
N LEU A 470 -4.10 -7.11 16.94
CA LEU A 470 -5.06 -6.81 15.88
C LEU A 470 -5.34 -5.30 15.81
N ARG A 471 -5.11 -4.69 14.64
CA ARG A 471 -5.43 -3.28 14.36
C ARG A 471 -6.61 -3.17 13.39
N ALA A 472 -7.54 -2.26 13.63
CA ALA A 472 -8.68 -2.03 12.72
C ALA A 472 -8.69 -0.59 12.20
N ASP A 473 -9.00 -0.40 10.91
CA ASP A 473 -9.33 0.91 10.35
C ASP A 473 -10.46 0.81 9.30
N GLY A 474 -10.96 1.97 8.87
CA GLY A 474 -12.06 2.07 7.90
C GLY A 474 -13.27 2.75 8.51
N GLY A 475 -13.42 4.05 8.25
CA GLY A 475 -14.60 4.79 8.67
C GLY A 475 -14.71 5.10 10.17
N LEU A 476 -13.77 4.72 11.03
CA LEU A 476 -13.76 5.05 12.48
C LEU A 476 -13.72 6.57 12.70
N LYS A 477 -14.59 7.09 13.57
CA LYS A 477 -14.80 8.54 13.81
C LYS A 477 -15.02 8.90 15.26
N THR A 478 -15.62 8.03 16.06
CA THR A 478 -16.06 8.32 17.43
C THR A 478 -15.47 7.33 18.44
N GLY A 479 -15.60 7.64 19.74
CA GLY A 479 -15.27 6.68 20.79
C GLY A 479 -16.15 5.42 20.76
N TRP A 480 -17.42 5.56 20.33
CA TRP A 480 -18.28 4.41 20.06
C TRP A 480 -17.72 3.47 18.99
N ASP A 481 -17.22 4.01 17.86
CA ASP A 481 -16.60 3.18 16.82
C ASP A 481 -15.40 2.38 17.37
N VAL A 482 -14.61 3.00 18.26
CA VAL A 482 -13.47 2.35 18.93
C VAL A 482 -13.94 1.19 19.82
N ILE A 483 -14.94 1.40 20.66
CA ILE A 483 -15.50 0.34 21.52
C ILE A 483 -16.10 -0.79 20.70
N MET A 484 -16.82 -0.48 19.61
CA MET A 484 -17.35 -1.52 18.72
C MET A 484 -16.23 -2.37 18.10
N ALA A 485 -15.14 -1.74 17.66
CA ALA A 485 -13.97 -2.46 17.15
C ALA A 485 -13.28 -3.29 18.25
N ALA A 486 -13.19 -2.74 19.47
CA ALA A 486 -12.62 -3.42 20.63
C ALA A 486 -13.39 -4.70 20.94
N LEU A 487 -14.71 -4.60 21.12
CA LEU A 487 -15.59 -5.74 21.41
C LEU A 487 -15.51 -6.82 20.32
N MET A 488 -15.27 -6.44 19.06
CA MET A 488 -15.08 -7.37 17.94
C MET A 488 -13.68 -8.00 17.86
N GLY A 489 -12.73 -7.56 18.70
CA GLY A 489 -11.41 -8.19 18.87
C GLY A 489 -10.20 -7.35 18.49
N ALA A 490 -10.38 -6.07 18.10
CA ALA A 490 -9.28 -5.16 17.79
C ALA A 490 -8.68 -4.50 19.04
N GLU A 491 -7.39 -4.21 19.01
CA GLU A 491 -6.64 -3.63 20.14
C GLU A 491 -6.05 -2.25 19.82
N GLN A 492 -5.86 -1.97 18.53
CA GLN A 492 -5.42 -0.68 18.00
C GLN A 492 -6.39 -0.18 16.93
N TYR A 493 -6.47 1.15 16.80
CA TYR A 493 -7.51 1.81 16.02
C TYR A 493 -6.92 2.86 15.09
N GLY A 494 -7.13 2.70 13.79
CA GLY A 494 -6.57 3.54 12.73
C GLY A 494 -7.54 4.61 12.23
N PHE A 495 -7.04 5.85 12.09
CA PHE A 495 -7.80 7.02 11.70
C PHE A 495 -7.13 7.75 10.53
N GLY A 496 -7.77 7.77 9.37
CA GLY A 496 -7.28 8.49 8.19
C GLY A 496 -8.06 9.78 7.95
N SER A 497 -9.19 9.67 7.25
CA SER A 497 -9.98 10.83 6.81
C SER A 497 -10.43 11.75 7.95
N ILE A 498 -10.77 11.21 9.12
CA ILE A 498 -11.22 12.04 10.25
C ILE A 498 -10.08 12.84 10.88
N ALA A 499 -8.86 12.29 10.91
CA ALA A 499 -7.67 13.02 11.35
C ALA A 499 -7.36 14.18 10.38
N MET A 500 -7.45 13.94 9.07
CA MET A 500 -7.33 15.02 8.07
C MET A 500 -8.42 16.09 8.21
N ILE A 501 -9.63 15.70 8.63
CA ILE A 501 -10.69 16.67 8.95
C ILE A 501 -10.29 17.46 10.19
N ALA A 502 -9.80 16.85 11.27
CA ALA A 502 -9.32 17.60 12.43
C ALA A 502 -8.24 18.65 12.07
N GLU A 503 -7.43 18.40 11.04
CA GLU A 503 -6.43 19.35 10.53
C GLU A 503 -6.98 20.45 9.60
N GLY A 504 -8.20 20.29 9.08
CA GLY A 504 -8.86 21.32 8.26
C GLY A 504 -9.49 20.83 6.95
N CYS A 505 -9.49 19.54 6.65
CA CYS A 505 -10.16 19.01 5.45
C CYS A 505 -11.68 19.30 5.47
N ILE A 506 -12.18 19.90 4.39
CA ILE A 506 -13.60 20.25 4.23
C ILE A 506 -14.41 19.25 3.37
N MET A 507 -13.85 18.08 3.09
CA MET A 507 -14.49 17.03 2.27
C MET A 507 -14.89 17.47 0.86
N ALA A 508 -14.04 18.25 0.19
CA ALA A 508 -14.25 18.67 -1.22
C ALA A 508 -14.12 17.52 -2.24
N ARG A 509 -13.48 16.39 -1.87
CA ARG A 509 -13.30 15.18 -2.70
C ARG A 509 -12.60 15.41 -4.06
N ILE A 510 -11.70 16.39 -4.10
CA ILE A 510 -10.85 16.70 -5.26
C ILE A 510 -9.36 16.44 -5.00
N CYS A 511 -9.05 15.48 -4.12
CA CYS A 511 -7.67 15.17 -3.68
C CYS A 511 -6.75 14.78 -4.85
N HIS A 512 -7.30 14.05 -5.83
CA HIS A 512 -6.61 13.60 -7.05
C HIS A 512 -6.36 14.75 -8.05
N THR A 513 -7.02 15.90 -7.91
CA THR A 513 -6.93 16.99 -8.89
C THR A 513 -5.76 17.93 -8.65
N ASN A 514 -5.08 17.81 -7.50
CA ASN A 514 -4.08 18.75 -6.98
C ASN A 514 -4.65 20.13 -6.57
N GLN A 515 -5.97 20.32 -6.58
CA GLN A 515 -6.61 21.62 -6.33
C GLN A 515 -7.28 21.70 -4.95
N CYS A 516 -6.70 21.06 -3.92
CA CYS A 516 -7.26 21.11 -2.57
C CYS A 516 -7.37 22.57 -2.09
N PRO A 517 -8.57 23.05 -1.70
CA PRO A 517 -8.79 24.47 -1.41
C PRO A 517 -8.18 24.93 -0.08
N VAL A 518 -7.78 23.99 0.76
CA VAL A 518 -7.34 24.19 2.16
C VAL A 518 -5.93 23.67 2.42
N GLY A 519 -5.14 23.43 1.38
CA GLY A 519 -3.72 23.05 1.52
C GLY A 519 -3.43 21.65 2.04
N VAL A 520 -4.44 20.78 2.23
CA VAL A 520 -4.25 19.42 2.80
C VAL A 520 -3.77 18.41 1.74
N ALA A 521 -4.48 18.27 0.61
CA ALA A 521 -4.23 17.20 -0.37
C ALA A 521 -3.72 17.75 -1.72
N THR A 522 -2.67 18.58 -1.67
CA THR A 522 -2.10 19.29 -2.82
C THR A 522 -0.59 19.47 -2.67
N GLN A 523 0.13 19.51 -3.79
CA GLN A 523 1.54 19.89 -3.87
C GLN A 523 1.74 21.31 -4.43
N MET A 524 0.66 22.03 -4.74
CA MET A 524 0.76 23.41 -5.20
C MET A 524 1.09 24.35 -4.03
N GLU A 525 2.24 25.02 -4.09
CA GLU A 525 2.72 25.92 -3.01
C GLU A 525 1.67 26.97 -2.62
N ARG A 526 1.14 27.72 -3.59
CA ARG A 526 0.05 28.70 -3.36
C ARG A 526 -1.22 28.16 -2.69
N LEU A 527 -1.44 26.84 -2.73
CA LEU A 527 -2.56 26.20 -2.05
C LEU A 527 -2.14 25.63 -0.69
N ARG A 528 -0.89 25.17 -0.56
CA ARG A 528 -0.29 24.75 0.72
C ARG A 528 -0.21 25.89 1.72
N GLU A 529 0.07 27.12 1.27
CA GLU A 529 0.01 28.34 2.09
C GLU A 529 -1.34 28.57 2.78
N ARG A 530 -2.41 27.91 2.32
CA ARG A 530 -3.75 27.99 2.94
C ARG A 530 -3.96 26.97 4.06
N PHE A 531 -2.98 26.11 4.31
CA PHE A 531 -3.05 25.14 5.39
C PHE A 531 -2.99 25.87 6.73
N THR A 532 -3.95 25.57 7.62
CA THR A 532 -4.08 26.22 8.94
C THR A 532 -4.12 25.20 10.08
N GLY A 533 -3.81 23.94 9.79
CA GLY A 533 -3.74 22.89 10.80
C GLY A 533 -2.53 23.11 11.70
N ILE A 534 -2.71 22.80 12.99
CA ILE A 534 -1.64 22.73 13.98
C ILE A 534 -1.75 21.39 14.70
N PRO A 535 -0.65 20.84 15.24
CA PRO A 535 -0.68 19.53 15.89
C PRO A 535 -1.69 19.45 17.03
N GLU A 536 -1.90 20.54 17.77
CA GLU A 536 -2.89 20.65 18.85
C GLU A 536 -4.31 20.28 18.42
N ASN A 537 -4.74 20.64 17.20
CA ASN A 537 -6.10 20.32 16.75
C ASN A 537 -6.32 18.80 16.68
N VAL A 538 -5.30 18.06 16.25
CA VAL A 538 -5.34 16.60 16.14
C VAL A 538 -5.19 15.94 17.52
N VAL A 539 -4.32 16.49 18.38
CA VAL A 539 -4.22 16.07 19.78
C VAL A 539 -5.57 16.18 20.49
N ASN A 540 -6.23 17.34 20.36
CA ASN A 540 -7.54 17.61 20.95
C ASN A 540 -8.60 16.64 20.42
N PHE A 541 -8.58 16.34 19.11
CA PHE A 541 -9.47 15.34 18.53
C PHE A 541 -9.33 13.99 19.23
N PHE A 542 -8.10 13.46 19.36
CA PHE A 542 -7.91 12.15 19.98
C PHE A 542 -8.23 12.13 21.48
N TYR A 543 -8.09 13.25 22.19
CA TYR A 543 -8.57 13.37 23.57
C TYR A 543 -10.10 13.30 23.66
N PHE A 544 -10.84 13.94 22.75
CA PHE A 544 -12.30 13.77 22.72
C PHE A 544 -12.72 12.31 22.48
N ILE A 545 -12.04 11.62 21.57
CA ILE A 545 -12.31 10.21 21.27
C ILE A 545 -12.02 9.34 22.49
N ALA A 546 -10.87 9.54 23.14
CA ALA A 546 -10.49 8.80 24.33
C ALA A 546 -11.43 9.05 25.51
N GLU A 547 -11.86 10.29 25.75
CA GLU A 547 -12.84 10.60 26.81
C GLU A 547 -14.21 9.96 26.54
N GLU A 548 -14.62 9.88 25.27
CA GLU A 548 -15.82 9.16 24.89
C GLU A 548 -15.68 7.64 25.12
N VAL A 549 -14.51 7.06 24.80
CA VAL A 549 -14.18 5.66 25.14
C VAL A 549 -14.30 5.44 26.65
N ARG A 550 -13.70 6.32 27.47
CA ARG A 550 -13.77 6.21 28.94
C ARG A 550 -15.21 6.26 29.44
N SER A 551 -16.01 7.18 28.92
CA SER A 551 -17.42 7.32 29.27
C SER A 551 -18.23 6.06 28.95
N ILE A 552 -17.96 5.42 27.80
CA ILE A 552 -18.61 4.17 27.42
C ILE A 552 -18.15 3.01 28.31
N LEU A 553 -16.84 2.86 28.58
CA LEU A 553 -16.31 1.86 29.51
C LEU A 553 -16.93 1.98 30.91
N ALA A 554 -17.02 3.21 31.44
CA ALA A 554 -17.67 3.48 32.72
C ALA A 554 -19.13 3.03 32.73
N LYS A 555 -19.87 3.33 31.64
CA LYS A 555 -21.27 2.89 31.48
C LYS A 555 -21.41 1.37 31.39
N LEU A 556 -20.45 0.69 30.77
CA LEU A 556 -20.42 -0.78 30.67
C LEU A 556 -19.93 -1.46 31.96
N GLY A 557 -19.33 -0.71 32.90
CA GLY A 557 -18.82 -1.24 34.17
C GLY A 557 -17.41 -1.82 34.09
N TYR A 558 -16.58 -1.36 33.16
CA TYR A 558 -15.21 -1.84 32.92
C TYR A 558 -14.18 -0.72 33.10
N ARG A 559 -13.00 -1.05 33.64
CA ARG A 559 -11.97 -0.05 33.94
C ARG A 559 -11.00 0.19 32.80
N SER A 560 -10.94 -0.69 31.81
CA SER A 560 -9.99 -0.57 30.70
C SER A 560 -10.49 -1.22 29.41
N LEU A 561 -9.93 -0.80 28.27
CA LEU A 561 -10.13 -1.40 26.96
C LEU A 561 -9.73 -2.88 26.96
N ASP A 562 -8.63 -3.23 27.63
CA ASP A 562 -8.13 -4.62 27.69
C ASP A 562 -9.16 -5.59 28.30
N GLU A 563 -10.00 -5.11 29.23
CA GLU A 563 -11.06 -5.94 29.80
C GLU A 563 -12.21 -6.25 28.83
N VAL A 564 -12.37 -5.44 27.78
CA VAL A 564 -13.49 -5.56 26.83
C VAL A 564 -13.09 -6.05 25.45
N VAL A 565 -11.80 -6.09 25.08
CA VAL A 565 -11.40 -6.58 23.74
C VAL A 565 -11.97 -7.98 23.49
N GLY A 566 -12.63 -8.21 22.35
CA GLY A 566 -13.22 -9.51 21.98
C GLY A 566 -14.47 -9.93 22.76
N ARG A 567 -14.98 -9.12 23.71
CA ARG A 567 -16.19 -9.42 24.50
C ARG A 567 -17.47 -9.17 23.70
N THR A 568 -17.69 -9.92 22.62
CA THR A 568 -18.91 -9.78 21.80
C THR A 568 -20.20 -10.16 22.53
N ASP A 569 -20.11 -10.84 23.66
CA ASP A 569 -21.25 -11.08 24.56
C ASP A 569 -21.84 -9.79 25.16
N LEU A 570 -21.09 -8.68 25.13
CA LEU A 570 -21.56 -7.34 25.49
C LEU A 570 -22.27 -6.64 24.32
N LEU A 571 -22.47 -7.30 23.19
CA LEU A 571 -23.22 -6.78 22.04
C LEU A 571 -24.54 -7.53 21.89
N LYS A 572 -25.56 -6.82 21.44
CA LYS A 572 -26.85 -7.37 21.01
C LYS A 572 -27.35 -6.65 19.78
N MET A 573 -28.25 -7.28 19.04
CA MET A 573 -28.98 -6.60 17.97
C MET A 573 -29.91 -5.53 18.56
N ARG A 574 -30.03 -4.40 17.87
CA ARG A 574 -30.99 -3.34 18.21
C ARG A 574 -32.39 -3.77 17.80
N SER A 575 -33.30 -3.85 18.76
CA SER A 575 -34.70 -4.22 18.52
C SER A 575 -35.52 -3.17 17.78
N GLU A 576 -35.11 -1.90 17.81
CA GLU A 576 -35.88 -0.78 17.24
C GLU A 576 -35.50 -0.42 15.80
N VAL A 577 -34.53 -1.13 15.21
CA VAL A 577 -34.09 -0.85 13.84
C VAL A 577 -35.04 -1.52 12.84
N ASN A 578 -35.74 -0.69 12.05
CA ASN A 578 -36.53 -1.15 10.92
C ASN A 578 -35.82 -0.81 9.60
N LEU A 579 -35.34 -1.82 8.89
CA LEU A 579 -34.63 -1.64 7.63
C LEU A 579 -35.60 -1.50 6.45
N THR A 580 -35.27 -0.62 5.52
CA THR A 580 -36.14 -0.29 4.39
C THR A 580 -36.42 -1.48 3.46
N LYS A 581 -35.46 -2.39 3.29
CA LYS A 581 -35.49 -3.42 2.22
C LYS A 581 -35.73 -4.84 2.70
N THR A 582 -35.35 -5.16 3.93
CA THR A 582 -35.43 -6.52 4.45
C THR A 582 -35.38 -6.51 5.97
N GLN A 583 -36.10 -7.42 6.63
CA GLN A 583 -35.96 -7.66 8.08
C GLN A 583 -35.08 -8.88 8.39
N SER A 584 -34.50 -9.50 7.36
CA SER A 584 -33.93 -10.84 7.42
C SER A 584 -32.40 -10.86 7.55
N LEU A 585 -31.78 -9.77 8.05
CA LEU A 585 -30.35 -9.80 8.35
C LEU A 585 -30.07 -10.68 9.56
N ASN A 586 -28.99 -11.46 9.48
CA ASN A 586 -28.45 -12.26 10.57
C ASN A 586 -27.03 -11.75 10.89
N LEU A 587 -26.77 -11.37 12.15
CA LEU A 587 -25.48 -10.85 12.61
C LEU A 587 -24.70 -11.85 13.49
N ASP A 588 -25.09 -13.12 13.52
CA ASP A 588 -24.40 -14.21 14.24
C ASP A 588 -22.93 -14.28 13.86
N CYS A 589 -22.57 -13.95 12.61
CA CYS A 589 -21.18 -13.90 12.19
C CYS A 589 -20.33 -12.90 13.00
N LEU A 590 -20.95 -11.85 13.55
CA LEU A 590 -20.33 -10.84 14.40
C LEU A 590 -20.45 -11.18 15.90
N LEU A 591 -21.55 -11.82 16.32
CA LEU A 591 -21.87 -12.03 17.73
C LEU A 591 -21.31 -13.36 18.29
N ASN A 592 -21.30 -14.42 17.48
CA ASN A 592 -20.85 -15.76 17.89
C ASN A 592 -19.33 -15.88 17.75
N LEU A 593 -18.58 -15.18 18.59
CA LEU A 593 -17.13 -15.33 18.73
C LEU A 593 -16.78 -16.26 19.90
N PRO A 594 -15.54 -16.78 19.96
CA PRO A 594 -15.06 -17.53 21.12
C PRO A 594 -15.24 -16.75 22.42
N ASP A 595 -15.64 -17.42 23.50
CA ASP A 595 -15.81 -16.78 24.82
C ASP A 595 -14.45 -16.39 25.40
N VAL A 596 -14.28 -15.10 25.72
CA VAL A 596 -13.07 -14.51 26.30
C VAL A 596 -13.30 -13.90 27.68
N LYS A 597 -14.38 -14.28 28.37
CA LYS A 597 -14.70 -13.78 29.73
C LYS A 597 -13.61 -14.12 30.75
N SER A 598 -13.14 -15.36 30.72
CA SER A 598 -12.19 -15.88 31.72
C SER A 598 -10.75 -15.89 31.21
N ASP A 599 -10.51 -16.39 29.99
CA ASP A 599 -9.17 -16.46 29.42
C ASP A 599 -8.87 -15.22 28.57
N ARG A 600 -7.97 -14.40 29.09
CA ARG A 600 -7.45 -13.19 28.44
C ARG A 600 -5.94 -13.26 28.18
N SER A 601 -5.35 -14.46 28.28
CA SER A 601 -3.90 -14.66 28.15
C SER A 601 -3.36 -14.20 26.80
N TRP A 602 -4.18 -14.27 25.74
CA TRP A 602 -3.85 -13.86 24.37
C TRP A 602 -3.63 -12.36 24.17
N LEU A 603 -3.95 -11.50 25.14
CA LEU A 603 -3.57 -10.08 25.11
C LEU A 603 -2.10 -9.85 25.49
N ASN A 604 -1.42 -10.86 26.02
CA ASN A 604 -0.02 -10.77 26.39
C ASN A 604 0.87 -11.08 25.19
N HIS A 605 1.18 -10.05 24.42
CA HIS A 605 2.06 -10.15 23.28
C HIS A 605 3.52 -10.06 23.71
N GLN A 606 4.39 -10.79 23.00
CA GLN A 606 5.82 -10.48 23.04
C GLN A 606 6.10 -9.11 22.41
N ASP A 607 7.25 -8.51 22.77
CA ASP A 607 7.59 -7.18 22.27
C ASP A 607 7.87 -7.20 20.76
N VAL A 608 8.83 -7.99 20.29
CA VAL A 608 9.06 -8.20 18.84
C VAL A 608 9.39 -9.67 18.59
N HIS A 609 8.90 -10.24 17.49
CA HIS A 609 9.32 -11.56 17.03
C HIS A 609 10.77 -11.59 16.54
N SER A 610 11.49 -12.66 16.90
CA SER A 610 12.89 -12.85 16.51
C SER A 610 12.98 -13.72 15.27
N ASN A 611 13.97 -13.44 14.42
CA ASN A 611 14.41 -14.34 13.35
C ASN A 611 15.14 -15.60 13.86
N GLY A 612 15.42 -15.67 15.17
CA GLY A 612 16.36 -16.64 15.74
C GLY A 612 17.81 -16.25 15.47
N PRO A 613 18.77 -17.16 15.73
CA PRO A 613 20.17 -16.94 15.41
C PRO A 613 20.39 -16.81 13.91
N VAL A 614 21.11 -15.77 13.48
CA VAL A 614 21.43 -15.51 12.07
C VAL A 614 22.94 -15.31 11.87
N LEU A 615 23.44 -15.51 10.64
CA LEU A 615 24.86 -15.37 10.33
C LEU A 615 25.41 -13.97 10.66
N ASP A 616 24.64 -12.91 10.39
CA ASP A 616 25.04 -11.53 10.71
C ASP A 616 25.31 -11.31 12.21
N ASP A 617 24.69 -12.07 13.11
CA ASP A 617 24.97 -11.96 14.55
C ASP A 617 26.40 -12.42 14.87
N GLN A 618 26.86 -13.48 14.19
CA GLN A 618 28.22 -13.98 14.33
C GLN A 618 29.22 -12.98 13.75
N LEU A 619 28.89 -12.35 12.62
CA LEU A 619 29.72 -11.33 11.99
C LEU A 619 29.81 -10.06 12.85
N LEU A 620 28.70 -9.59 13.41
CA LEU A 620 28.69 -8.42 14.29
C LEU A 620 29.39 -8.68 15.64
N ALA A 621 29.37 -9.92 16.13
CA ALA A 621 30.11 -10.33 17.32
C ALA A 621 31.64 -10.36 17.13
N ASP A 622 32.13 -10.36 15.89
CA ASP A 622 33.56 -10.28 15.61
C ASP A 622 34.13 -8.91 16.00
N ALA A 623 35.13 -8.91 16.89
CA ALA A 623 35.69 -7.68 17.43
C ALA A 623 36.30 -6.76 16.36
N ALA A 624 36.84 -7.32 15.27
CA ALA A 624 37.41 -6.53 14.18
C ALA A 624 36.31 -5.80 13.37
N ILE A 625 35.17 -6.47 13.13
CA ILE A 625 34.01 -5.84 12.46
C ILE A 625 33.42 -4.75 13.33
N SER A 626 33.16 -5.06 14.61
CA SER A 626 32.67 -4.07 15.57
C SER A 626 33.62 -2.86 15.71
N SER A 627 34.93 -3.09 15.72
CA SER A 627 35.93 -2.02 15.73
C SER A 627 35.87 -1.17 14.46
N ALA A 628 35.89 -1.80 13.28
CA ALA A 628 35.82 -1.11 11.99
C ALA A 628 34.55 -0.26 11.84
N ILE A 629 33.39 -0.79 12.25
CA ILE A 629 32.14 -0.03 12.32
C ILE A 629 32.32 1.20 13.21
N ASN A 630 32.95 1.05 14.38
CA ASN A 630 33.05 2.14 15.35
C ASN A 630 34.04 3.24 14.99
N THR A 631 35.12 2.89 14.31
CA THR A 631 36.22 3.80 13.98
C THR A 631 36.29 4.16 12.51
N HIS A 632 35.28 3.79 11.70
CA HIS A 632 35.33 3.88 10.24
C HIS A 632 36.57 3.18 9.64
N GLY A 633 36.95 2.05 10.21
CA GLY A 633 38.09 1.25 9.76
C GLY A 633 37.77 0.34 8.58
N THR A 634 38.80 -0.39 8.14
CA THR A 634 38.70 -1.41 7.08
C THR A 634 38.84 -2.80 7.67
N VAL A 635 37.99 -3.74 7.24
CA VAL A 635 38.10 -5.16 7.61
C VAL A 635 37.68 -6.05 6.44
N ALA A 636 38.35 -7.19 6.29
CA ALA A 636 37.96 -8.24 5.35
C ALA A 636 37.75 -9.57 6.08
N LYS A 637 36.70 -10.31 5.74
CA LYS A 637 36.40 -11.64 6.31
C LYS A 637 36.06 -12.66 5.23
N ASN A 638 36.55 -13.88 5.39
CA ASN A 638 36.14 -15.02 4.56
C ASN A 638 35.08 -15.82 5.32
N VAL A 639 33.96 -16.11 4.68
CA VAL A 639 32.76 -16.67 5.32
C VAL A 639 32.21 -17.80 4.47
N LYS A 640 31.82 -18.92 5.08
CA LYS A 640 31.03 -19.95 4.38
C LYS A 640 29.56 -19.58 4.44
N ILE A 641 28.85 -19.78 3.34
CA ILE A 641 27.42 -19.49 3.25
C ILE A 641 26.67 -20.69 2.65
N VAL A 642 25.48 -20.95 3.16
CA VAL A 642 24.55 -21.96 2.64
C VAL A 642 23.17 -21.35 2.44
N ASN A 643 22.30 -22.00 1.66
CA ASN A 643 21.03 -21.41 1.24
C ASN A 643 20.06 -21.10 2.40
N THR A 644 20.28 -21.66 3.59
CA THR A 644 19.52 -21.34 4.79
C THR A 644 19.92 -19.99 5.41
N ASP A 645 21.11 -19.48 5.06
CA ASP A 645 21.60 -18.16 5.45
C ASP A 645 20.94 -17.10 4.57
N ARG A 646 19.86 -16.52 5.09
CA ARG A 646 19.02 -15.56 4.38
C ARG A 646 19.29 -14.15 4.86
N THR A 647 19.14 -13.19 3.94
CA THR A 647 19.25 -11.76 4.23
C THR A 647 20.59 -11.36 4.86
N VAL A 648 21.66 -12.06 4.46
CA VAL A 648 23.01 -11.82 4.97
C VAL A 648 23.49 -10.43 4.55
N GLY A 649 24.01 -9.66 5.51
CA GLY A 649 24.46 -8.28 5.38
C GLY A 649 23.44 -7.24 5.88
N ALA A 650 22.14 -7.53 5.84
CA ALA A 650 21.12 -6.51 6.15
C ALA A 650 21.14 -6.05 7.61
N ARG A 651 21.50 -6.91 8.58
CA ARG A 651 21.60 -6.50 9.98
C ARG A 651 22.82 -5.60 10.20
N ILE A 652 23.90 -5.87 9.48
CA ILE A 652 25.10 -5.01 9.46
C ILE A 652 24.73 -3.65 8.86
N SER A 653 24.00 -3.61 7.74
CA SER A 653 23.49 -2.38 7.15
C SER A 653 22.58 -1.61 8.12
N GLY A 654 21.73 -2.31 8.88
CA GLY A 654 20.91 -1.70 9.93
C GLY A 654 21.72 -1.04 11.04
N VAL A 655 22.80 -1.70 11.51
CA VAL A 655 23.73 -1.13 12.50
C VAL A 655 24.41 0.13 11.95
N LEU A 656 24.88 0.09 10.70
CA LEU A 656 25.50 1.25 10.04
C LEU A 656 24.50 2.40 9.87
N ALA A 657 23.31 2.13 9.33
CA ALA A 657 22.26 3.12 9.12
C ALA A 657 21.82 3.79 10.42
N LYS A 658 21.69 3.02 11.51
CA LYS A 658 21.32 3.57 12.82
C LYS A 658 22.36 4.54 13.36
N LYS A 659 23.64 4.29 13.09
CA LYS A 659 24.75 5.10 13.62
C LYS A 659 25.13 6.27 12.72
N TYR A 660 25.02 6.09 11.41
CA TYR A 660 25.62 6.96 10.40
C TYR A 660 24.65 7.40 9.29
N GLY A 661 23.38 7.02 9.36
CA GLY A 661 22.44 7.19 8.24
C GLY A 661 22.89 6.42 7.01
N ASN A 662 22.33 6.75 5.84
CA ASN A 662 22.66 6.01 4.62
C ASN A 662 24.08 6.26 4.08
N THR A 663 24.71 7.38 4.39
CA THR A 663 25.95 7.81 3.71
C THR A 663 27.08 8.24 4.65
N GLY A 664 26.87 8.24 5.97
CA GLY A 664 27.87 8.75 6.92
C GLY A 664 29.00 7.78 7.26
N PHE A 665 28.92 6.52 6.85
CA PHE A 665 29.98 5.55 7.10
C PHE A 665 31.11 5.68 6.07
N SER A 666 32.30 6.08 6.52
CA SER A 666 33.49 6.21 5.68
C SER A 666 34.50 5.06 5.78
N GLY A 667 34.13 3.94 6.41
CA GLY A 667 34.97 2.74 6.49
C GLY A 667 34.69 1.75 5.36
N GLU A 668 35.31 0.57 5.42
CA GLU A 668 35.12 -0.49 4.43
C GLU A 668 35.01 -1.87 5.11
N LEU A 669 33.88 -2.54 4.89
CA LEU A 669 33.62 -3.89 5.37
C LEU A 669 33.51 -4.83 4.17
N THR A 670 34.52 -5.67 3.97
CA THR A 670 34.59 -6.62 2.87
C THR A 670 34.29 -8.04 3.36
N PHE A 671 33.29 -8.67 2.76
CA PHE A 671 32.89 -10.03 3.09
C PHE A 671 33.02 -10.92 1.84
N ASN A 672 33.91 -11.91 1.93
CA ASN A 672 34.16 -12.90 0.88
C ASN A 672 33.47 -14.21 1.25
N PHE A 673 32.31 -14.44 0.65
CA PHE A 673 31.51 -15.63 0.85
C PHE A 673 31.88 -16.75 -0.13
N THR A 674 31.80 -17.99 0.31
CA THR A 674 31.87 -19.17 -0.58
C THR A 674 30.71 -20.11 -0.30
N GLY A 675 29.92 -20.42 -1.32
CA GLY A 675 28.78 -21.34 -1.24
C GLY A 675 27.54 -20.79 -1.95
N ALA A 676 26.35 -21.22 -1.51
CA ALA A 676 25.08 -20.78 -2.10
C ALA A 676 24.36 -19.84 -1.12
N ALA A 677 24.14 -18.59 -1.49
CA ALA A 677 23.43 -17.64 -0.63
C ALA A 677 21.92 -17.85 -0.69
N GLY A 678 21.24 -17.78 0.46
CA GLY A 678 19.79 -17.81 0.53
C GLY A 678 19.13 -16.56 -0.05
N GLN A 679 17.81 -16.47 0.12
CA GLN A 679 17.01 -15.32 -0.32
C GLN A 679 17.52 -14.00 0.27
N SER A 680 17.37 -12.91 -0.48
CA SER A 680 17.66 -11.54 -0.03
C SER A 680 19.13 -11.28 0.31
N PHE A 681 20.07 -11.99 -0.32
CA PHE A 681 21.51 -11.73 -0.13
C PHE A 681 21.86 -10.26 -0.44
N ALA A 682 22.59 -9.63 0.48
CA ALA A 682 22.94 -8.20 0.41
C ALA A 682 21.73 -7.25 0.27
N ALA A 683 20.57 -7.63 0.79
CA ALA A 683 19.44 -6.71 0.90
C ALA A 683 19.82 -5.49 1.73
N PHE A 684 19.39 -4.30 1.29
CA PHE A 684 19.61 -3.02 1.97
C PHE A 684 21.07 -2.61 2.14
N ASN A 685 21.98 -3.16 1.32
CA ASN A 685 23.42 -2.86 1.39
C ASN A 685 23.72 -1.35 1.29
N LEU A 686 24.77 -0.91 1.98
CA LEU A 686 25.14 0.50 2.14
C LEU A 686 26.54 0.81 1.59
N PRO A 687 26.85 2.09 1.28
CA PRO A 687 28.22 2.51 1.00
C PRO A 687 29.20 2.04 2.08
N GLY A 688 30.38 1.60 1.66
CA GLY A 688 31.39 1.01 2.55
C GLY A 688 31.18 -0.48 2.85
N MET A 689 30.15 -1.13 2.29
CA MET A 689 30.00 -2.59 2.35
C MET A 689 30.29 -3.22 0.98
N ILE A 690 31.22 -4.16 0.95
CA ILE A 690 31.62 -4.91 -0.25
C ILE A 690 31.36 -6.40 -0.02
N MET A 691 30.47 -6.99 -0.83
CA MET A 691 30.01 -8.36 -0.68
C MET A 691 30.44 -9.17 -1.90
N HIS A 692 31.45 -10.03 -1.74
CA HIS A 692 31.88 -10.97 -2.78
C HIS A 692 31.32 -12.35 -2.51
N LEU A 693 30.70 -12.99 -3.49
CA LEU A 693 30.21 -14.36 -3.40
C LEU A 693 30.83 -15.21 -4.52
N GLU A 694 31.65 -16.18 -4.12
CA GLU A 694 32.08 -17.27 -5.00
C GLU A 694 31.08 -18.44 -4.86
N GLY A 695 30.21 -18.60 -5.86
CA GLY A 695 29.09 -19.55 -5.85
C GLY A 695 27.88 -19.01 -6.60
N GLU A 696 26.71 -19.09 -5.98
CA GLU A 696 25.42 -18.69 -6.56
C GLU A 696 24.49 -18.11 -5.48
N ALA A 697 23.50 -17.32 -5.86
CA ALA A 697 22.52 -16.75 -4.95
C ALA A 697 21.09 -17.01 -5.44
N ASN A 698 20.15 -17.12 -4.50
CA ASN A 698 18.73 -17.27 -4.82
C ASN A 698 18.10 -15.89 -5.19
N ASP A 699 16.79 -15.74 -5.01
CA ASP A 699 16.04 -14.53 -5.34
C ASP A 699 16.41 -13.32 -4.47
N TYR A 700 16.04 -12.14 -4.96
CA TYR A 700 16.08 -10.87 -4.23
C TYR A 700 17.48 -10.35 -3.89
N VAL A 701 18.51 -10.78 -4.62
CA VAL A 701 19.86 -10.21 -4.48
C VAL A 701 19.79 -8.69 -4.58
N CYS A 702 20.41 -8.00 -3.61
CA CYS A 702 20.44 -6.54 -3.53
C CYS A 702 19.06 -5.86 -3.46
N LYS A 703 18.04 -6.55 -2.93
CA LYS A 703 16.72 -5.96 -2.63
C LYS A 703 16.86 -4.70 -1.79
N GLY A 704 16.32 -3.58 -2.27
CA GLY A 704 16.40 -2.29 -1.58
C GLY A 704 17.82 -1.79 -1.30
N MET A 705 18.83 -2.27 -2.03
CA MET A 705 20.22 -1.80 -1.91
C MET A 705 20.29 -0.28 -2.04
N HIS A 706 21.06 0.40 -1.20
CA HIS A 706 21.23 1.85 -1.27
C HIS A 706 22.65 2.26 -1.68
N GLY A 707 23.62 1.38 -1.50
CA GLY A 707 25.01 1.63 -1.86
C GLY A 707 25.88 0.39 -1.70
N GLY A 708 27.19 0.61 -1.81
CA GLY A 708 28.18 -0.45 -1.74
C GLY A 708 28.26 -1.24 -3.04
N GLU A 709 29.02 -2.33 -2.98
CA GLU A 709 29.31 -3.19 -4.13
C GLU A 709 28.99 -4.65 -3.80
N VAL A 710 28.35 -5.34 -4.74
CA VAL A 710 28.07 -6.77 -4.64
C VAL A 710 28.59 -7.46 -5.90
N VAL A 711 29.43 -8.48 -5.72
CA VAL A 711 30.07 -9.21 -6.80
C VAL A 711 29.77 -10.69 -6.64
N ILE A 712 29.19 -11.32 -7.67
CA ILE A 712 28.84 -12.74 -7.65
C ILE A 712 29.52 -13.42 -8.83
N VAL A 713 30.32 -14.43 -8.54
CA VAL A 713 31.10 -15.19 -9.52
C VAL A 713 30.94 -16.68 -9.30
N PRO A 714 30.95 -17.51 -10.37
CA PRO A 714 30.92 -18.95 -10.20
C PRO A 714 32.18 -19.44 -9.46
N PRO A 715 32.15 -20.63 -8.84
CA PRO A 715 33.35 -21.23 -8.25
C PRO A 715 34.50 -21.32 -9.25
N LYS A 716 35.75 -21.07 -8.82
CA LYS A 716 36.92 -21.00 -9.72
C LYS A 716 37.14 -22.24 -10.60
N ASN A 717 36.68 -23.41 -10.13
CA ASN A 717 36.83 -24.69 -10.82
C ASN A 717 35.60 -25.07 -11.65
N SER A 718 34.70 -24.12 -11.92
CA SER A 718 33.52 -24.35 -12.77
C SER A 718 33.95 -24.63 -14.21
N ILE A 719 33.33 -25.65 -14.82
CA ILE A 719 33.63 -26.09 -16.19
C ILE A 719 32.62 -25.58 -17.22
N PHE A 720 31.54 -24.95 -16.77
CA PHE A 720 30.49 -24.38 -17.62
C PHE A 720 30.83 -22.93 -18.01
N GLU A 721 30.23 -22.46 -19.11
CA GLU A 721 30.31 -21.05 -19.51
C GLU A 721 29.35 -20.21 -18.65
N ALA A 722 29.86 -19.18 -18.00
CA ALA A 722 29.09 -18.44 -17.00
C ALA A 722 27.90 -17.70 -17.64
N ALA A 723 28.11 -17.11 -18.82
CA ALA A 723 27.09 -16.34 -19.56
C ALA A 723 25.84 -17.15 -19.93
N ASP A 724 25.98 -18.48 -20.04
CA ASP A 724 24.89 -19.38 -20.39
C ASP A 724 24.15 -19.96 -19.18
N ASN A 725 24.60 -19.67 -17.96
CA ASN A 725 24.11 -20.30 -16.73
C ASN A 725 23.54 -19.29 -15.73
N VAL A 726 22.50 -19.70 -15.01
CA VAL A 726 21.89 -18.89 -13.95
C VAL A 726 22.82 -18.82 -12.75
N ILE A 727 23.00 -17.63 -12.20
CA ILE A 727 23.81 -17.39 -11.00
C ILE A 727 23.06 -16.60 -9.91
N VAL A 728 22.01 -15.86 -10.29
CA VAL A 728 21.11 -15.17 -9.37
C VAL A 728 19.64 -15.41 -9.74
N GLY A 729 18.76 -15.41 -8.75
CA GLY A 729 17.33 -15.63 -8.93
C GLY A 729 16.55 -14.42 -9.48
N ASN A 730 15.28 -14.34 -9.10
CA ASN A 730 14.31 -13.36 -9.56
C ASN A 730 14.31 -12.08 -8.72
N THR A 731 13.74 -11.01 -9.27
CA THR A 731 13.42 -9.77 -8.54
C THR A 731 14.66 -9.16 -7.86
N CYS A 732 15.85 -9.39 -8.43
CA CYS A 732 17.09 -8.75 -7.98
C CYS A 732 16.99 -7.23 -8.14
N LEU A 733 17.62 -6.50 -7.22
CA LEU A 733 17.61 -5.03 -7.15
C LEU A 733 16.23 -4.41 -6.93
N TYR A 734 15.26 -5.17 -6.42
CA TYR A 734 13.90 -4.65 -6.25
C TYR A 734 13.86 -3.38 -5.40
N GLY A 735 13.49 -2.27 -6.03
CA GLY A 735 13.39 -0.97 -5.37
C GLY A 735 14.74 -0.41 -4.92
N SER A 736 15.86 -0.83 -5.53
CA SER A 736 17.19 -0.32 -5.19
C SER A 736 17.26 1.21 -5.27
N THR A 737 17.97 1.85 -4.34
CA THR A 737 18.25 3.28 -4.27
C THR A 737 19.74 3.62 -4.26
N GLY A 738 20.55 2.79 -4.93
CA GLY A 738 21.95 3.04 -5.24
C GLY A 738 22.79 1.75 -5.26
N GLY A 739 24.12 1.89 -5.26
CA GLY A 739 25.06 0.77 -5.26
C GLY A 739 25.25 0.10 -6.62
N VAL A 740 26.15 -0.89 -6.66
CA VAL A 740 26.49 -1.61 -7.89
C VAL A 740 26.49 -3.12 -7.69
N LEU A 741 25.85 -3.85 -8.62
CA LEU A 741 25.87 -5.31 -8.69
C LEU A 741 26.62 -5.79 -9.95
N TYR A 742 27.60 -6.66 -9.77
CA TYR A 742 28.28 -7.37 -10.85
C TYR A 742 28.04 -8.87 -10.70
N ALA A 743 27.30 -9.50 -11.62
CA ALA A 743 27.06 -10.94 -11.57
C ALA A 743 27.54 -11.62 -12.85
N ASN A 744 28.53 -12.50 -12.73
CA ASN A 744 29.11 -13.26 -13.84
C ASN A 744 28.20 -14.46 -14.14
N GLY A 745 27.11 -14.19 -14.85
CA GLY A 745 26.10 -15.17 -15.26
C GLY A 745 24.71 -14.54 -15.41
N ARG A 746 23.70 -15.39 -15.59
CA ARG A 746 22.31 -14.97 -15.87
C ARG A 746 21.52 -14.74 -14.59
N ALA A 747 20.62 -13.76 -14.65
CA ALA A 747 19.56 -13.53 -13.68
C ALA A 747 18.24 -14.19 -14.11
N GLY A 748 17.33 -14.37 -13.15
CA GLY A 748 15.95 -14.76 -13.41
C GLY A 748 15.06 -13.62 -13.91
N GLU A 749 13.77 -13.74 -13.62
CA GLU A 749 12.70 -12.83 -14.00
C GLU A 749 12.78 -11.51 -13.23
N ARG A 750 12.24 -10.43 -13.81
CA ARG A 750 12.03 -9.13 -13.13
C ARG A 750 13.31 -8.49 -12.58
N PHE A 751 14.44 -8.75 -13.23
CA PHE A 751 15.70 -8.13 -12.87
C PHE A 751 15.61 -6.59 -12.95
N GLY A 752 16.01 -5.89 -11.90
CA GLY A 752 15.94 -4.41 -11.86
C GLY A 752 14.52 -3.86 -11.73
N VAL A 753 13.55 -4.68 -11.29
CA VAL A 753 12.17 -4.21 -11.10
C VAL A 753 12.12 -3.06 -10.09
N ARG A 754 11.44 -1.97 -10.45
CA ARG A 754 11.37 -0.73 -9.64
C ARG A 754 12.75 -0.15 -9.27
N ASN A 755 13.83 -0.48 -9.99
CA ASN A 755 15.15 0.07 -9.72
C ASN A 755 15.12 1.60 -9.78
N SER A 756 15.70 2.23 -8.77
CA SER A 756 15.65 3.67 -8.54
C SER A 756 17.03 4.17 -8.12
N MET A 757 18.03 4.06 -9.01
CA MET A 757 19.44 4.51 -8.92
C MET A 757 20.50 3.41 -8.78
N GLY A 758 20.12 2.13 -8.65
CA GLY A 758 21.08 1.03 -8.67
C GLY A 758 21.73 0.86 -10.04
N LYS A 759 23.00 0.43 -10.07
CA LYS A 759 23.71 0.04 -11.29
C LYS A 759 23.95 -1.47 -11.31
N ALA A 760 23.95 -2.09 -12.49
CA ALA A 760 24.31 -3.49 -12.59
C ALA A 760 24.88 -3.91 -13.95
N VAL A 761 25.72 -4.94 -13.93
CA VAL A 761 26.14 -5.69 -15.11
C VAL A 761 25.93 -7.18 -14.87
N ILE A 762 25.16 -7.81 -15.76
CA ILE A 762 24.83 -9.24 -15.76
C ILE A 762 24.97 -9.81 -17.17
N GLU A 763 24.93 -11.13 -17.33
CA GLU A 763 25.20 -11.79 -18.63
C GLU A 763 23.95 -12.39 -19.30
N GLY A 764 22.77 -12.13 -18.74
CA GLY A 764 21.47 -12.48 -19.32
C GLY A 764 20.36 -12.35 -18.27
N ALA A 765 19.10 -12.27 -18.70
CA ALA A 765 17.95 -12.18 -17.78
C ALA A 765 16.72 -12.93 -18.30
N GLY A 766 15.73 -13.15 -17.44
CA GLY A 766 14.38 -13.63 -17.80
C GLY A 766 13.49 -12.54 -18.40
N ASP A 767 12.17 -12.73 -18.34
CA ASP A 767 11.17 -11.73 -18.73
C ASP A 767 11.16 -10.53 -17.75
N HIS A 768 10.55 -9.44 -18.19
CA HIS A 768 10.25 -8.26 -17.37
C HIS A 768 11.50 -7.53 -16.83
N CYS A 769 12.62 -7.64 -17.52
CA CYS A 769 13.82 -6.89 -17.17
C CYS A 769 13.53 -5.38 -17.19
N CYS A 770 13.98 -4.68 -16.14
CA CYS A 770 13.79 -3.24 -15.90
C CYS A 770 12.32 -2.79 -15.76
N GLU A 771 11.39 -3.69 -15.43
CA GLU A 771 9.99 -3.31 -15.26
C GLU A 771 9.83 -2.25 -14.15
N TYR A 772 9.07 -1.18 -14.44
CA TYR A 772 8.88 -0.03 -13.55
C TYR A 772 10.16 0.70 -13.10
N MET A 773 11.31 0.53 -13.78
CA MET A 773 12.54 1.25 -13.44
C MET A 773 12.35 2.77 -13.56
N THR A 774 12.89 3.53 -12.61
CA THR A 774 12.78 5.01 -12.54
C THR A 774 14.12 5.74 -12.50
N GLY A 775 15.23 5.01 -12.40
CA GLY A 775 16.58 5.55 -12.40
C GLY A 775 17.63 4.45 -12.24
N GLY A 776 18.89 4.78 -12.50
CA GLY A 776 20.00 3.82 -12.49
C GLY A 776 20.40 3.39 -13.89
N VAL A 777 21.35 2.44 -13.97
CA VAL A 777 21.89 1.93 -15.25
C VAL A 777 22.01 0.42 -15.20
N ILE A 778 21.40 -0.29 -16.15
CA ILE A 778 21.45 -1.75 -16.22
C ILE A 778 22.12 -2.17 -17.53
N VAL A 779 23.12 -3.03 -17.45
CA VAL A 779 23.82 -3.60 -18.60
C VAL A 779 23.59 -5.13 -18.60
N VAL A 780 23.18 -5.66 -19.74
CA VAL A 780 22.98 -7.10 -19.95
C VAL A 780 23.82 -7.57 -21.13
N LEU A 781 24.81 -8.43 -20.85
CA LEU A 781 25.81 -8.93 -21.80
C LEU A 781 25.37 -10.21 -22.54
N GLY A 782 24.06 -10.42 -22.67
CA GLY A 782 23.50 -11.59 -23.33
C GLY A 782 21.97 -11.51 -23.46
N SER A 783 21.35 -12.64 -23.80
CA SER A 783 19.92 -12.70 -24.12
C SER A 783 19.02 -12.34 -22.93
N VAL A 784 17.88 -11.72 -23.22
CA VAL A 784 16.79 -11.45 -22.27
C VAL A 784 15.48 -12.11 -22.70
N GLY A 785 14.54 -12.20 -21.76
CA GLY A 785 13.15 -12.56 -22.02
C GLY A 785 12.32 -11.40 -22.59
N ARG A 786 10.99 -11.56 -22.62
CA ARG A 786 10.05 -10.58 -23.19
C ARG A 786 9.64 -9.48 -22.19
N ASN A 787 8.90 -8.50 -22.71
CA ASN A 787 8.29 -7.41 -21.95
C ASN A 787 9.33 -6.53 -21.21
N VAL A 788 10.50 -6.35 -21.82
CA VAL A 788 11.58 -5.49 -21.31
C VAL A 788 11.09 -4.04 -21.25
N GLY A 789 11.41 -3.34 -20.15
CA GLY A 789 11.11 -1.91 -20.01
C GLY A 789 9.63 -1.57 -19.83
N ALA A 790 8.76 -2.56 -19.56
CA ALA A 790 7.36 -2.28 -19.27
C ALA A 790 7.20 -1.35 -18.05
N GLY A 791 6.49 -0.23 -18.20
CA GLY A 791 6.36 0.77 -17.15
C GLY A 791 7.67 1.47 -16.74
N MET A 792 8.78 1.27 -17.47
CA MET A 792 10.04 1.97 -17.22
C MET A 792 9.89 3.44 -17.58
N THR A 793 10.17 4.31 -16.61
CA THR A 793 9.95 5.77 -16.73
C THR A 793 11.19 6.59 -16.40
N GLY A 794 12.34 5.95 -16.20
CA GLY A 794 13.62 6.59 -15.97
C GLY A 794 14.76 5.58 -15.83
N GLY A 795 15.99 6.06 -15.93
CA GLY A 795 17.21 5.25 -16.05
C GLY A 795 17.45 4.76 -17.47
N ILE A 796 18.61 4.13 -17.69
CA ILE A 796 19.06 3.65 -19.02
C ILE A 796 19.36 2.16 -18.94
N GLY A 797 18.96 1.40 -19.96
CA GLY A 797 19.33 0.00 -20.13
C GLY A 797 20.19 -0.22 -21.38
N TYR A 798 21.21 -1.07 -21.29
CA TYR A 798 22.05 -1.50 -22.42
C TYR A 798 21.97 -3.01 -22.56
N PHE A 799 21.60 -3.49 -23.75
CA PHE A 799 21.33 -4.91 -24.00
C PHE A 799 22.12 -5.38 -25.22
N LEU A 800 22.95 -6.39 -25.03
CA LEU A 800 23.65 -7.03 -26.13
C LEU A 800 22.68 -7.93 -26.92
N ASP A 801 22.58 -7.70 -28.22
CA ASP A 801 21.73 -8.45 -29.14
C ASP A 801 22.56 -9.10 -30.24
N GLU A 802 22.98 -10.33 -30.01
CA GLU A 802 23.79 -11.11 -30.95
C GLU A 802 22.95 -11.87 -32.00
N ASP A 803 21.66 -12.06 -31.74
CA ASP A 803 20.74 -12.82 -32.61
C ASP A 803 19.67 -11.96 -33.31
N TYR A 804 19.73 -10.63 -33.15
CA TYR A 804 18.81 -9.65 -33.72
C TYR A 804 17.36 -9.80 -33.25
N SER A 805 17.14 -10.42 -32.08
CA SER A 805 15.79 -10.71 -31.54
C SER A 805 15.31 -9.67 -30.52
N PHE A 806 16.17 -8.75 -30.08
CA PHE A 806 15.85 -7.85 -28.98
C PHE A 806 14.63 -6.92 -29.24
N PRO A 807 14.46 -6.30 -30.41
CA PRO A 807 13.33 -5.39 -30.65
C PRO A 807 11.95 -6.02 -30.40
N GLU A 808 11.78 -7.31 -30.70
CA GLU A 808 10.51 -8.03 -30.51
C GLU A 808 10.18 -8.31 -29.03
N LYS A 809 11.19 -8.22 -28.16
CA LYS A 809 11.08 -8.51 -26.72
C LYS A 809 10.80 -7.27 -25.89
N VAL A 810 10.89 -6.08 -26.46
CA VAL A 810 10.69 -4.80 -25.76
C VAL A 810 9.20 -4.46 -25.67
N ASN A 811 8.77 -3.93 -24.53
CA ASN A 811 7.45 -3.33 -24.40
C ASN A 811 7.46 -1.91 -24.98
N PRO A 812 6.69 -1.61 -26.04
CA PRO A 812 6.75 -0.33 -26.73
C PRO A 812 5.91 0.78 -26.05
N GLU A 813 5.26 0.53 -24.91
CA GLU A 813 4.34 1.50 -24.29
C GLU A 813 5.04 2.72 -23.69
N ASN A 814 6.25 2.53 -23.11
CA ASN A 814 6.90 3.57 -22.30
C ASN A 814 8.37 3.84 -22.62
N VAL A 815 9.00 3.03 -23.48
CA VAL A 815 10.42 3.16 -23.81
C VAL A 815 10.61 3.12 -25.32
N ASP A 816 11.61 3.86 -25.78
CA ASP A 816 12.16 3.75 -27.12
C ASP A 816 13.45 2.92 -27.08
N ILE A 817 13.82 2.35 -28.21
CA ILE A 817 15.11 1.67 -28.39
C ILE A 817 15.90 2.33 -29.51
N GLN A 818 17.20 2.43 -29.30
CA GLN A 818 18.13 2.99 -30.27
C GLN A 818 19.47 2.26 -30.19
N HIS A 819 20.27 2.32 -31.25
CA HIS A 819 21.68 2.00 -31.13
C HIS A 819 22.41 3.11 -30.36
N ILE A 820 23.56 2.78 -29.78
CA ILE A 820 24.39 3.77 -29.08
C ILE A 820 24.86 4.83 -30.08
N CYS A 821 24.45 6.08 -29.84
CA CYS A 821 24.67 7.17 -30.79
C CYS A 821 25.43 8.37 -30.21
N THR A 822 25.90 8.29 -28.97
CA THR A 822 26.69 9.36 -28.32
C THR A 822 27.95 8.80 -27.67
N GLU A 823 29.02 9.61 -27.64
CA GLU A 823 30.28 9.25 -26.97
C GLU A 823 30.07 9.01 -25.47
N ALA A 824 29.23 9.80 -24.82
CA ALA A 824 28.92 9.62 -23.40
C ALA A 824 28.17 8.31 -23.12
N GLY A 825 27.24 7.92 -24.00
CA GLY A 825 26.52 6.65 -23.90
C GLY A 825 27.44 5.45 -24.12
N GLU A 826 28.36 5.55 -25.08
CA GLU A 826 29.38 4.53 -25.34
C GLU A 826 30.36 4.41 -24.16
N ALA A 827 30.84 5.54 -23.63
CA ALA A 827 31.74 5.57 -22.47
C ALA A 827 31.08 4.96 -21.22
N GLN A 828 29.84 5.34 -20.91
CA GLN A 828 29.09 4.77 -19.77
C GLN A 828 28.98 3.25 -19.86
N LEU A 829 28.66 2.71 -21.04
CA LEU A 829 28.59 1.27 -21.25
C LEU A 829 29.95 0.61 -21.06
N LYS A 830 30.99 1.16 -21.71
CA LYS A 830 32.33 0.59 -21.69
C LYS A 830 32.91 0.55 -20.27
N GLU A 831 32.80 1.64 -19.51
CA GLU A 831 33.26 1.73 -18.12
C GLU A 831 32.60 0.69 -17.22
N LEU A 832 31.30 0.43 -17.40
CA LEU A 832 30.59 -0.59 -16.63
C LEU A 832 31.05 -2.01 -16.97
N ILE A 833 31.33 -2.29 -18.25
CA ILE A 833 31.83 -3.60 -18.70
C ILE A 833 33.29 -3.81 -18.25
N GLU A 834 34.12 -2.77 -18.29
CA GLU A 834 35.49 -2.79 -17.76
C GLU A 834 35.48 -3.11 -16.25
N ALA A 835 34.67 -2.39 -15.48
CA ALA A 835 34.52 -2.66 -14.05
C ALA A 835 33.96 -4.07 -13.79
N HIS A 836 33.02 -4.55 -14.60
CA HIS A 836 32.52 -5.91 -14.49
C HIS A 836 33.63 -6.95 -14.73
N PHE A 837 34.44 -6.78 -15.77
CA PHE A 837 35.59 -7.65 -16.04
C PHE A 837 36.60 -7.63 -14.89
N GLU A 838 36.99 -6.44 -14.41
CA GLU A 838 37.94 -6.28 -13.31
C GLU A 838 37.47 -6.97 -12.02
N ARG A 839 36.17 -6.90 -11.71
CA ARG A 839 35.61 -7.46 -10.48
C ARG A 839 35.30 -8.95 -10.58
N THR A 840 34.98 -9.45 -11.77
CA THR A 840 34.44 -10.80 -11.94
C THR A 840 35.35 -11.77 -12.70
N GLY A 841 36.31 -11.25 -13.46
CA GLY A 841 37.07 -12.05 -14.44
C GLY A 841 36.20 -12.64 -15.55
N SER A 842 35.05 -12.03 -15.86
CA SER A 842 34.12 -12.50 -16.90
C SER A 842 34.81 -12.63 -18.27
N LYS A 843 34.79 -13.84 -18.83
CA LYS A 843 35.29 -14.10 -20.18
C LYS A 843 34.42 -13.43 -21.25
N LYS A 844 33.11 -13.32 -21.03
CA LYS A 844 32.20 -12.64 -21.95
C LYS A 844 32.53 -11.15 -22.03
N ALA A 845 32.73 -10.50 -20.88
CA ALA A 845 33.13 -9.10 -20.82
C ALA A 845 34.52 -8.88 -21.44
N GLU A 846 35.49 -9.74 -21.13
CA GLU A 846 36.82 -9.71 -21.75
C GLU A 846 36.73 -9.79 -23.28
N HIS A 847 35.93 -10.73 -23.80
CA HIS A 847 35.75 -10.91 -25.23
C HIS A 847 35.10 -9.69 -25.90
N ILE A 848 34.09 -9.09 -25.26
CA ILE A 848 33.45 -7.85 -25.73
C ILE A 848 34.45 -6.70 -25.78
N LEU A 849 35.22 -6.49 -24.71
CA LEU A 849 36.20 -5.40 -24.61
C LEU A 849 37.32 -5.53 -25.65
N ASN A 850 37.82 -6.75 -25.86
CA ASN A 850 38.85 -7.04 -26.87
C ASN A 850 38.36 -6.82 -28.31
N ASN A 851 37.04 -6.87 -28.54
CA ASN A 851 36.41 -6.71 -29.85
C ASN A 851 35.42 -5.54 -29.87
N TRP A 852 35.70 -4.49 -29.10
CA TRP A 852 34.75 -3.40 -28.83
C TRP A 852 34.11 -2.78 -30.08
N GLY A 853 34.92 -2.51 -31.12
CA GLY A 853 34.45 -1.90 -32.36
C GLY A 853 33.40 -2.73 -33.11
N GLU A 854 33.38 -4.05 -32.91
CA GLU A 854 32.33 -4.93 -33.41
C GLU A 854 31.11 -4.93 -32.47
N TYR A 855 31.36 -5.17 -31.17
CA TYR A 855 30.29 -5.40 -30.21
C TYR A 855 29.45 -4.17 -29.89
N VAL A 856 30.03 -2.97 -29.86
CA VAL A 856 29.29 -1.73 -29.56
C VAL A 856 28.09 -1.53 -30.50
N SER A 857 28.23 -1.95 -31.77
CA SER A 857 27.17 -1.87 -32.78
C SER A 857 26.01 -2.85 -32.56
N LYS A 858 26.24 -3.90 -31.75
CA LYS A 858 25.24 -4.93 -31.41
C LYS A 858 24.47 -4.61 -30.12
N PHE A 859 24.81 -3.52 -29.44
CA PHE A 859 24.05 -3.08 -28.27
C PHE A 859 22.84 -2.24 -28.67
N TRP A 860 21.74 -2.50 -27.98
CA TRP A 860 20.58 -1.61 -27.92
C TRP A 860 20.61 -0.81 -26.62
N GLN A 861 20.32 0.47 -26.73
CA GLN A 861 20.05 1.38 -25.63
C GLN A 861 18.53 1.53 -25.50
N VAL A 862 17.99 1.17 -24.33
CA VAL A 862 16.58 1.35 -23.97
C VAL A 862 16.44 2.67 -23.21
N VAL A 863 15.65 3.59 -23.77
CA VAL A 863 15.56 4.99 -23.33
C VAL A 863 14.10 5.36 -23.07
N PRO A 864 13.70 5.65 -21.82
CA PRO A 864 12.39 6.22 -21.55
C PRO A 864 12.37 7.72 -21.93
N PRO A 865 11.19 8.30 -22.23
CA PRO A 865 11.07 9.70 -22.65
C PRO A 865 11.69 10.73 -21.70
N SER A 866 11.80 10.39 -20.40
CA SER A 866 12.44 11.27 -19.41
C SER A 866 13.94 11.42 -19.59
N GLU A 867 14.60 10.48 -20.27
CA GLU A 867 16.05 10.46 -20.48
C GLU A 867 16.43 10.79 -21.93
N ALA A 868 15.44 11.06 -22.81
CA ALA A 868 15.65 11.28 -24.24
C ALA A 868 16.53 12.50 -24.60
N ASN A 869 16.84 13.37 -23.63
CA ASN A 869 17.70 14.54 -23.81
C ASN A 869 18.96 14.48 -22.93
N SER A 870 19.29 13.33 -22.34
CA SER A 870 20.51 13.18 -21.56
C SER A 870 21.74 13.10 -22.48
N PRO A 871 22.94 13.46 -21.99
CA PRO A 871 24.18 13.34 -22.77
C PRO A 871 24.44 11.93 -23.32
N GLU A 872 24.00 10.90 -22.59
CA GLU A 872 24.19 9.49 -22.93
C GLU A 872 23.25 9.00 -24.04
N THR A 873 22.18 9.73 -24.35
CA THR A 873 21.12 9.27 -25.27
C THR A 873 20.95 10.20 -26.47
N ASN A 874 21.33 11.47 -26.37
CA ASN A 874 21.09 12.47 -27.41
C ASN A 874 22.39 13.18 -27.83
N PRO A 875 22.79 13.14 -29.12
CA PRO A 875 24.01 13.81 -29.60
C PRO A 875 23.89 15.34 -29.60
N ASN A 876 22.68 15.89 -29.54
CA ASN A 876 22.41 17.31 -29.45
C ASN A 876 21.51 17.59 -28.23
N PRO A 877 22.03 17.44 -27.00
CA PRO A 877 21.21 17.60 -25.82
C PRO A 877 20.70 19.04 -25.75
N VAL A 878 19.38 19.22 -25.83
CA VAL A 878 18.76 20.51 -25.53
C VAL A 878 18.85 20.67 -24.02
N MET A 879 19.68 21.61 -23.57
CA MET A 879 19.71 22.04 -22.18
C MET A 879 18.34 22.65 -21.84
N ILE A 880 17.40 21.80 -21.41
CA ILE A 880 16.19 22.26 -20.75
C ILE A 880 16.69 22.84 -19.44
N GLU A 881 16.64 24.17 -19.27
CA GLU A 881 16.86 24.80 -17.97
C GLU A 881 15.95 24.08 -16.96
N GLU A 882 16.54 23.25 -16.11
CA GLU A 882 15.90 22.90 -14.84
C GLU A 882 15.60 24.25 -14.21
N LYS A 883 14.31 24.62 -14.13
CA LYS A 883 13.87 25.72 -13.28
C LYS A 883 14.20 25.32 -11.86
N THR A 884 15.45 25.57 -11.47
CA THR A 884 15.91 25.59 -10.11
C THR A 884 15.15 26.76 -9.52
N LEU A 885 14.08 26.47 -8.80
CA LEU A 885 13.51 27.44 -7.88
C LEU A 885 14.60 27.68 -6.85
N THR A 886 15.30 28.79 -7.01
CA THR A 886 16.17 29.34 -5.97
C THR A 886 15.34 29.47 -4.69
N PRO A 887 15.88 29.07 -3.53
CA PRO A 887 15.23 29.40 -2.27
C PRO A 887 15.09 30.92 -2.22
N ALA A 888 13.85 31.41 -2.12
CA ALA A 888 13.60 32.82 -1.87
C ALA A 888 14.30 33.18 -0.55
N LYS A 889 15.12 34.23 -0.60
CA LYS A 889 15.85 34.79 0.54
C LYS A 889 14.93 35.20 1.67
#